data_AF-A0A3D0IGM8-F1
#
_entry.id   AF-A0A3D0IGM8-F1
#
_cell.length_a   1.000
_cell.length_b   1.000
_cell.length_c   1.000
_cell.angle_alpha   90.00
_cell.angle_beta   90.00
_cell.angle_gamma   90.00
#
_symmetry.space_group_name_H-M   'P 1'
#
loop_
_entity.id
_entity.type
_entity.pdbx_description
1 polymer ?
#
loop_
_entity_poly.entity_id
_entity_poly.type
_entity_poly.pdbx_seq_one_letter_code
_entity_poly.pdbx_strand_id
1 'polypeptide(L)'
;MLKLHICHFPVTRFIYTDTELIGVRYIMSRHKHGVFGYIIRTIGVLLTVSVLAGTCMVPSKVRAQKDLTVDFIEYAFHTLLGKDPEGEQYGFWYRNIKDGNTTAAGMIEMLSESEEFSKKNYSADQELTLLTKVMTGKELASAEKERYLSYMESGVSLRRFISDVSKTPDFAAVCAQYKITPGTVDDLESRDHNPELTIFIGQLFTEMYGRSPSAKEANVWTQFFREGKAVAPTLQQIIVSSDYTSRGVSDDQTITSLCHLMLDRDATAEEMGKYHEVMENGVSIDYVAQMIASDPSFASRCADLDIVPGEINLTQARDLNYEMTSFLNRLYSRLSGKAPTGEELNDYVWRTSEYPSSIRSVIWDILSTPESREILASDDDFLNTVFEVFYGHEPEQEKITSYKIALSHGITRERVLSSILDDPAFDAKMGEYGLDTHVEKEVPKKIVALTFDDGPYTDVTMRILDTLEPYGAHATFFVTGDRVNRYKDCIIRATNMGCEVGNHTWNHTTLTKISGDAVHKQIWDTCDAIYALTGSYPKVMRPVGGSYNATVSENVGLPMILWSIDTNDWKYRDSQHVINEVLNNVRDGDIILMHDLYETTATAVETIVPALIDSGYTLVTISELAEYKKVQMENGKPYFSMRG
;
A
#
# COMPACT_ATOMS: atom_id res chain seq x y z
N MET A 1 -63.40 -57.30 2.66
CA MET A 1 -63.65 -56.17 1.73
C MET A 1 -62.36 -55.90 0.95
N LEU A 2 -62.44 -55.20 -0.20
CA LEU A 2 -61.38 -54.71 -1.12
C LEU A 2 -59.97 -55.37 -1.04
N LYS A 3 -59.50 -56.10 -2.08
CA LYS A 3 -58.87 -55.59 -3.33
C LYS A 3 -57.49 -54.92 -3.09
N LEU A 4 -56.39 -55.24 -3.78
CA LEU A 4 -56.07 -56.11 -4.95
C LEU A 4 -54.74 -56.85 -4.64
N HIS A 5 -54.60 -58.17 -4.84
CA HIS A 5 -53.98 -58.88 -6.00
C HIS A 5 -52.43 -58.75 -6.13
N ILE A 6 -51.60 -59.82 -6.10
CA ILE A 6 -51.48 -61.07 -6.93
C ILE A 6 -50.46 -60.88 -8.09
N CYS A 7 -49.47 -61.75 -8.37
CA CYS A 7 -49.06 -63.07 -7.81
C CYS A 7 -47.52 -63.27 -7.91
N HIS A 8 -46.85 -63.98 -6.98
CA HIS A 8 -46.32 -65.38 -7.05
C HIS A 8 -45.26 -65.64 -8.16
N PHE A 9 -44.05 -66.19 -7.94
CA PHE A 9 -43.54 -67.37 -7.17
C PHE A 9 -43.99 -68.75 -7.73
N PRO A 10 -43.25 -69.87 -7.49
CA PRO A 10 -41.82 -70.08 -7.12
C PRO A 10 -41.01 -70.63 -8.35
N VAL A 11 -40.05 -71.60 -8.41
CA VAL A 11 -39.35 -72.66 -7.60
C VAL A 11 -38.10 -73.14 -8.43
N THR A 12 -36.99 -73.81 -8.01
CA THR A 12 -36.29 -74.18 -6.74
C THR A 12 -34.83 -74.65 -7.03
N ARG A 13 -33.85 -74.35 -6.14
CA ARG A 13 -32.66 -75.20 -5.74
C ARG A 13 -31.57 -75.58 -6.81
N PHE A 14 -30.30 -75.93 -6.49
CA PHE A 14 -29.62 -76.29 -5.21
C PHE A 14 -28.04 -76.21 -5.24
N ILE A 15 -27.41 -75.74 -4.12
CA ILE A 15 -26.06 -75.99 -3.48
C ILE A 15 -24.66 -75.90 -4.22
N TYR A 16 -23.65 -75.47 -3.42
CA TYR A 16 -22.16 -75.68 -3.46
C TYR A 16 -21.28 -74.69 -4.28
N THR A 17 -20.09 -74.21 -3.85
CA THR A 17 -19.47 -73.84 -2.53
C THR A 17 -18.10 -73.13 -2.77
N ASP A 18 -17.74 -72.20 -1.88
CA ASP A 18 -16.41 -71.76 -1.40
C ASP A 18 -15.11 -71.98 -2.22
N THR A 19 -14.31 -70.91 -2.40
CA THR A 19 -13.02 -70.68 -1.68
C THR A 19 -12.38 -69.31 -1.98
N GLU A 20 -11.58 -68.79 -1.05
CA GLU A 20 -10.81 -67.54 -1.18
C GLU A 20 -9.38 -67.79 -1.69
N LEU A 21 -8.68 -66.76 -2.23
CA LEU A 21 -7.35 -66.38 -1.71
C LEU A 21 -6.78 -65.04 -2.23
N ILE A 22 -6.16 -64.35 -1.27
CA ILE A 22 -5.43 -63.08 -1.24
C ILE A 22 -4.33 -62.96 -2.32
N GLY A 23 -4.10 -61.73 -2.84
CA GLY A 23 -3.03 -61.42 -3.82
C GLY A 23 -1.67 -61.05 -3.19
N VAL A 24 -0.74 -60.44 -3.95
CA VAL A 24 0.46 -59.73 -3.42
C VAL A 24 1.08 -58.78 -4.47
N ARG A 25 1.92 -57.83 -4.03
CA ARG A 25 2.54 -56.75 -4.82
C ARG A 25 3.65 -57.20 -5.79
N TYR A 26 3.86 -56.39 -6.83
CA TYR A 26 5.09 -56.35 -7.66
C TYR A 26 6.33 -55.92 -6.85
N ILE A 27 7.47 -56.62 -7.00
CA ILE A 27 8.81 -56.16 -6.60
C ILE A 27 9.87 -56.73 -7.58
N MET A 28 10.68 -55.84 -8.20
CA MET A 28 11.97 -56.12 -8.90
C MET A 28 11.96 -57.08 -10.12
N SER A 29 12.95 -57.11 -11.02
CA SER A 29 13.96 -56.10 -11.44
C SER A 29 14.50 -56.45 -12.84
N ARG A 30 15.40 -55.63 -13.40
CA ARG A 30 16.17 -55.95 -14.62
C ARG A 30 17.07 -57.18 -14.39
N HIS A 31 17.22 -58.08 -15.37
CA HIS A 31 18.47 -58.18 -16.16
C HIS A 31 18.40 -59.10 -17.39
N LYS A 32 19.44 -59.00 -18.23
CA LYS A 32 19.57 -59.51 -19.61
C LYS A 32 19.97 -61.00 -19.72
N HIS A 33 19.64 -61.57 -20.89
CA HIS A 33 20.26 -62.72 -21.60
C HIS A 33 20.25 -64.12 -20.95
N GLY A 34 19.72 -65.09 -21.70
CA GLY A 34 19.85 -66.54 -21.50
C GLY A 34 19.20 -67.30 -22.67
N VAL A 35 19.77 -68.43 -23.09
CA VAL A 35 19.33 -69.23 -24.26
C VAL A 35 19.26 -70.72 -23.88
N PHE A 36 18.50 -71.52 -24.64
CA PHE A 36 18.15 -72.94 -24.43
C PHE A 36 17.17 -73.21 -23.26
N GLY A 37 16.15 -74.06 -23.39
CA GLY A 37 15.61 -74.76 -24.57
C GLY A 37 15.93 -76.26 -24.65
N TYR A 38 15.07 -77.08 -24.06
CA TYR A 38 14.94 -78.55 -24.19
C TYR A 38 13.50 -78.92 -23.73
N ILE A 39 12.81 -80.02 -24.10
CA ILE A 39 12.65 -80.87 -25.31
C ILE A 39 11.64 -82.00 -24.89
N ILE A 40 11.17 -82.88 -25.80
CA ILE A 40 10.23 -84.04 -25.57
C ILE A 40 8.73 -83.67 -25.52
N ARG A 41 7.79 -84.38 -26.20
CA ARG A 41 7.85 -85.25 -27.40
C ARG A 41 6.46 -85.30 -28.09
N THR A 42 6.46 -85.03 -29.40
CA THR A 42 6.04 -85.96 -30.47
C THR A 42 4.71 -86.72 -30.39
N ILE A 43 3.79 -86.40 -31.31
CA ILE A 43 3.25 -87.28 -32.38
C ILE A 43 2.81 -86.35 -33.55
N GLY A 44 3.02 -86.67 -34.84
CA GLY A 44 3.82 -87.80 -35.34
C GLY A 44 3.48 -88.37 -36.72
N VAL A 45 2.99 -87.61 -37.71
CA VAL A 45 2.85 -88.09 -39.10
C VAL A 45 3.36 -87.04 -40.09
N LEU A 46 4.28 -87.43 -40.97
CA LEU A 46 4.72 -86.65 -42.13
C LEU A 46 3.90 -87.05 -43.38
N LEU A 47 3.73 -86.10 -44.30
CA LEU A 47 4.02 -86.35 -45.73
C LEU A 47 4.41 -85.02 -46.40
N THR A 48 5.01 -85.11 -47.59
CA THR A 48 6.06 -84.16 -48.02
C THR A 48 5.90 -83.63 -49.44
N VAL A 49 6.68 -82.58 -49.75
CA VAL A 49 7.07 -82.08 -51.08
C VAL A 49 6.07 -81.16 -51.80
N SER A 50 6.52 -79.90 -51.94
CA SER A 50 6.42 -78.97 -53.08
C SER A 50 5.17 -78.91 -53.96
N VAL A 51 4.71 -77.68 -54.22
CA VAL A 51 4.80 -77.02 -55.54
C VAL A 51 4.82 -75.50 -55.33
N LEU A 52 5.60 -74.77 -56.13
CA LEU A 52 5.57 -73.31 -56.21
C LEU A 52 5.14 -72.92 -57.64
N ALA A 53 3.83 -72.78 -57.85
CA ALA A 53 3.20 -72.35 -59.10
C ALA A 53 1.94 -71.55 -58.77
N GLY A 54 1.70 -70.45 -59.51
CA GLY A 54 0.70 -69.45 -59.14
C GLY A 54 -0.68 -69.62 -59.77
N THR A 55 -1.54 -68.64 -59.46
CA THR A 55 -2.80 -68.29 -60.15
C THR A 55 -3.89 -69.35 -60.29
N CYS A 56 -4.93 -69.27 -59.47
CA CYS A 56 -6.19 -68.66 -59.91
C CYS A 56 -7.05 -68.16 -58.73
N MET A 57 -8.01 -67.27 -58.99
CA MET A 57 -8.98 -66.74 -58.01
C MET A 57 -10.34 -67.44 -58.17
N VAL A 58 -11.11 -67.59 -57.07
CA VAL A 58 -12.49 -67.05 -56.93
C VAL A 58 -12.82 -66.90 -55.41
N PRO A 59 -13.93 -66.26 -54.95
CA PRO A 59 -13.79 -65.20 -53.95
C PRO A 59 -14.57 -65.39 -52.63
N SER A 60 -14.25 -64.55 -51.64
CA SER A 60 -15.08 -64.33 -50.45
C SER A 60 -15.12 -62.85 -50.03
N LYS A 61 -15.93 -62.03 -50.72
CA LYS A 61 -16.35 -60.72 -50.20
C LYS A 61 -17.38 -60.88 -49.07
N VAL A 62 -16.92 -61.29 -47.89
CA VAL A 62 -17.64 -60.99 -46.64
C VAL A 62 -17.02 -59.71 -46.11
N ARG A 63 -17.64 -58.57 -46.42
CA ARG A 63 -17.19 -57.26 -45.92
C ARG A 63 -17.52 -57.23 -44.42
N ALA A 64 -16.50 -57.25 -43.57
CA ALA A 64 -16.68 -57.12 -42.13
C ALA A 64 -17.49 -55.86 -41.80
N GLN A 65 -18.30 -55.93 -40.75
CA GLN A 65 -19.14 -54.82 -40.32
C GLN A 65 -18.22 -53.68 -39.86
N LYS A 66 -18.21 -52.57 -40.61
CA LYS A 66 -17.34 -51.40 -40.34
C LYS A 66 -17.70 -50.84 -38.97
N ASP A 67 -16.74 -50.80 -38.03
CA ASP A 67 -17.00 -50.26 -36.70
C ASP A 67 -16.95 -48.74 -36.77
N LEU A 68 -18.08 -48.11 -36.45
CA LEU A 68 -18.23 -46.66 -36.54
C LEU A 68 -17.36 -45.90 -35.52
N THR A 69 -16.90 -46.56 -34.45
CA THR A 69 -15.89 -45.99 -33.53
C THR A 69 -14.52 -45.85 -34.19
N VAL A 70 -14.16 -46.80 -35.07
CA VAL A 70 -12.94 -46.69 -35.90
C VAL A 70 -13.07 -45.52 -36.88
N ASP A 71 -14.21 -45.38 -37.55
CA ASP A 71 -14.45 -44.31 -38.53
C ASP A 71 -14.30 -42.91 -37.93
N PHE A 72 -14.68 -42.72 -36.67
CA PHE A 72 -14.47 -41.46 -35.94
C PHE A 72 -13.00 -41.23 -35.57
N ILE A 73 -12.31 -42.26 -35.09
CA ILE A 73 -10.88 -42.17 -34.71
C ILE A 73 -10.04 -41.79 -35.94
N GLU A 74 -10.27 -42.45 -37.08
CA GLU A 74 -9.63 -42.12 -38.36
C GLU A 74 -9.97 -40.69 -38.80
N TYR A 75 -11.25 -40.28 -38.72
CA TYR A 75 -11.69 -38.94 -39.10
C TYR A 75 -11.07 -37.81 -38.25
N ALA A 76 -11.00 -37.99 -36.93
CA ALA A 76 -10.41 -37.03 -35.99
C ALA A 76 -8.90 -36.90 -36.21
N PHE A 77 -8.18 -38.02 -36.33
CA PHE A 77 -6.75 -38.03 -36.67
C PHE A 77 -6.48 -37.35 -38.02
N HIS A 78 -7.23 -37.72 -39.05
CA HIS A 78 -7.03 -37.19 -40.40
C HIS A 78 -7.32 -35.68 -40.47
N THR A 79 -8.29 -35.18 -39.70
CA THR A 79 -8.65 -33.76 -39.71
C THR A 79 -7.74 -32.90 -38.82
N LEU A 80 -7.41 -33.35 -37.60
CA LEU A 80 -6.58 -32.57 -36.66
C LEU A 80 -5.07 -32.74 -36.90
N LEU A 81 -4.63 -33.93 -37.33
CA LEU A 81 -3.22 -34.28 -37.48
C LEU A 81 -2.80 -34.54 -38.92
N GLY A 82 -3.71 -34.52 -39.90
CA GLY A 82 -3.39 -34.69 -41.33
C GLY A 82 -2.75 -36.04 -41.68
N LYS A 83 -2.98 -37.06 -40.84
CA LYS A 83 -2.53 -38.45 -41.03
C LYS A 83 -3.54 -39.41 -40.39
N ASP A 84 -3.42 -40.69 -40.66
CA ASP A 84 -4.19 -41.73 -39.99
C ASP A 84 -3.48 -42.18 -38.69
N PRO A 85 -4.13 -42.88 -37.74
CA PRO A 85 -3.51 -43.30 -36.48
C PRO A 85 -2.54 -44.48 -36.68
N GLU A 86 -1.32 -44.39 -36.13
CA GLU A 86 -0.25 -45.36 -36.39
C GLU A 86 0.01 -46.31 -35.20
N GLY A 87 0.35 -47.57 -35.52
CA GLY A 87 0.82 -48.57 -34.55
C GLY A 87 -0.15 -48.79 -33.38
N GLU A 88 0.34 -48.59 -32.15
CA GLU A 88 -0.49 -48.79 -30.95
C GLU A 88 -1.53 -47.67 -30.73
N GLN A 89 -1.41 -46.50 -31.38
CA GLN A 89 -2.36 -45.37 -31.21
C GLN A 89 -3.80 -45.83 -31.51
N TYR A 90 -3.98 -46.58 -32.59
CA TYR A 90 -5.27 -47.12 -33.04
C TYR A 90 -5.92 -48.04 -31.98
N GLY A 91 -5.13 -48.97 -31.45
CA GLY A 91 -5.56 -49.92 -30.41
C GLY A 91 -5.70 -49.28 -29.02
N PHE A 92 -5.06 -48.14 -28.77
CA PHE A 92 -5.23 -47.35 -27.55
C PHE A 92 -6.57 -46.60 -27.59
N TRP A 93 -6.81 -45.77 -28.61
CA TRP A 93 -8.03 -44.95 -28.71
C TRP A 93 -9.30 -45.80 -28.82
N TYR A 94 -9.27 -46.86 -29.62
CA TYR A 94 -10.41 -47.76 -29.76
C TYR A 94 -10.82 -48.39 -28.42
N ARG A 95 -9.87 -48.91 -27.63
CA ARG A 95 -10.17 -49.48 -26.31
C ARG A 95 -10.71 -48.42 -25.36
N ASN A 96 -10.02 -47.29 -25.21
CA ASN A 96 -10.45 -46.27 -24.26
C ASN A 96 -11.86 -45.72 -24.54
N ILE A 97 -12.27 -45.62 -25.81
CA ILE A 97 -13.65 -45.23 -26.16
C ILE A 97 -14.65 -46.38 -25.92
N LYS A 98 -14.34 -47.61 -26.30
CA LYS A 98 -15.26 -48.76 -26.12
C LYS A 98 -15.44 -49.15 -24.65
N ASP A 99 -14.38 -49.06 -23.87
CA ASP A 99 -14.35 -49.41 -22.44
C ASP A 99 -14.89 -48.27 -21.55
N GLY A 100 -15.10 -47.06 -22.12
CA GLY A 100 -15.63 -45.89 -21.43
C GLY A 100 -14.60 -45.07 -20.64
N ASN A 101 -13.31 -45.37 -20.78
CA ASN A 101 -12.21 -44.63 -20.15
C ASN A 101 -12.02 -43.21 -20.73
N THR A 102 -12.49 -42.97 -21.95
CA THR A 102 -12.51 -41.63 -22.56
C THR A 102 -13.74 -41.44 -23.44
N THR A 103 -14.04 -40.19 -23.77
CA THR A 103 -15.20 -39.76 -24.53
C THR A 103 -14.77 -39.19 -25.88
N ALA A 104 -15.71 -38.87 -26.77
CA ALA A 104 -15.38 -38.17 -28.01
C ALA A 104 -14.73 -36.80 -27.73
N ALA A 105 -15.23 -36.06 -26.72
CA ALA A 105 -14.69 -34.75 -26.34
C ALA A 105 -13.28 -34.87 -25.76
N GLY A 106 -13.06 -35.81 -24.83
CA GLY A 106 -11.74 -36.05 -24.21
C GLY A 106 -10.69 -36.55 -25.20
N MET A 107 -11.09 -37.33 -26.22
CA MET A 107 -10.18 -37.68 -27.32
C MET A 107 -9.78 -36.44 -28.14
N ILE A 108 -10.71 -35.54 -28.47
CA ILE A 108 -10.43 -34.33 -29.25
C ILE A 108 -9.52 -33.37 -28.46
N GLU A 109 -9.81 -33.17 -27.18
CA GLU A 109 -8.97 -32.47 -26.19
C GLU A 109 -7.52 -32.99 -26.24
N MET A 110 -7.31 -34.27 -25.90
CA MET A 110 -5.97 -34.89 -25.87
C MET A 110 -5.25 -34.91 -27.23
N LEU A 111 -5.96 -34.87 -28.36
CA LEU A 111 -5.34 -34.69 -29.68
C LEU A 111 -4.91 -33.24 -29.91
N SER A 112 -5.73 -32.26 -29.53
CA SER A 112 -5.43 -30.82 -29.69
C SER A 112 -4.27 -30.36 -28.79
N GLU A 113 -4.11 -30.95 -27.61
CA GLU A 113 -3.00 -30.68 -26.69
C GLU A 113 -1.73 -31.49 -27.01
N SER A 114 -1.76 -32.33 -28.05
CA SER A 114 -0.64 -33.21 -28.38
C SER A 114 0.54 -32.48 -29.02
N GLU A 115 1.76 -32.93 -28.73
CA GLU A 115 2.98 -32.44 -29.38
C GLU A 115 2.94 -32.60 -30.91
N GLU A 116 2.18 -33.57 -31.42
CA GLU A 116 1.94 -33.75 -32.86
C GLU A 116 1.06 -32.64 -33.47
N PHE A 117 0.08 -32.12 -32.72
CA PHE A 117 -0.77 -30.99 -33.12
C PHE A 117 0.00 -29.67 -33.04
N SER A 118 0.71 -29.41 -31.93
CA SER A 118 1.54 -28.19 -31.80
C SER A 118 2.59 -28.08 -32.92
N LYS A 119 3.17 -29.22 -33.36
CA LYS A 119 4.10 -29.30 -34.49
C LYS A 119 3.50 -28.92 -35.86
N LYS A 120 2.18 -28.75 -35.96
CA LYS A 120 1.54 -28.24 -37.19
C LYS A 120 1.67 -26.73 -37.34
N ASN A 121 1.87 -26.00 -36.25
CA ASN A 121 1.93 -24.53 -36.23
C ASN A 121 0.73 -23.91 -36.97
N TYR A 122 -0.49 -24.39 -36.65
CA TYR A 122 -1.72 -23.79 -37.13
C TYR A 122 -1.89 -22.37 -36.58
N SER A 123 -2.65 -21.52 -37.27
CA SER A 123 -3.18 -20.29 -36.67
C SER A 123 -4.44 -20.59 -35.85
N ALA A 124 -4.79 -19.75 -34.87
CA ALA A 124 -6.02 -19.89 -34.09
C ALA A 124 -7.28 -20.05 -34.97
N ASP A 125 -7.34 -19.34 -36.10
CA ASP A 125 -8.39 -19.46 -37.11
C ASP A 125 -8.50 -20.88 -37.68
N GLN A 126 -7.36 -21.50 -37.99
CA GLN A 126 -7.28 -22.87 -38.48
C GLN A 126 -7.62 -23.88 -37.38
N GLU A 127 -7.13 -23.69 -36.15
CA GLU A 127 -7.42 -24.57 -35.01
C GLU A 127 -8.93 -24.61 -34.71
N LEU A 128 -9.58 -23.45 -34.58
CA LEU A 128 -11.03 -23.33 -34.43
C LEU A 128 -11.78 -23.95 -35.62
N THR A 129 -11.31 -23.75 -36.85
CA THR A 129 -11.95 -24.32 -38.06
C THR A 129 -11.86 -25.85 -38.07
N LEU A 130 -10.72 -26.43 -37.71
CA LEU A 130 -10.51 -27.87 -37.65
C LEU A 130 -11.29 -28.52 -36.51
N LEU A 131 -11.28 -27.92 -35.31
CA LEU A 131 -12.05 -28.41 -34.16
C LEU A 131 -13.55 -28.30 -34.40
N THR A 132 -14.06 -27.17 -34.92
CA THR A 132 -15.48 -27.05 -35.29
C THR A 132 -15.87 -28.14 -36.26
N LYS A 133 -15.08 -28.36 -37.31
CA LYS A 133 -15.34 -29.36 -38.34
C LYS A 133 -15.43 -30.78 -37.76
N VAL A 134 -14.51 -31.18 -36.87
CA VAL A 134 -14.54 -32.51 -36.23
C VAL A 134 -15.71 -32.64 -35.26
N MET A 135 -16.03 -31.60 -34.50
CA MET A 135 -17.06 -31.65 -33.47
C MET A 135 -18.48 -31.53 -34.02
N THR A 136 -18.77 -30.59 -34.92
CA THR A 136 -20.13 -30.29 -35.38
C THR A 136 -20.43 -30.77 -36.80
N GLY A 137 -19.39 -31.08 -37.60
CA GLY A 137 -19.53 -31.37 -39.03
C GLY A 137 -19.90 -30.14 -39.87
N LYS A 138 -19.85 -28.93 -39.31
CA LYS A 138 -20.24 -27.66 -39.93
C LYS A 138 -19.08 -26.65 -39.91
N GLU A 139 -19.30 -25.49 -40.51
CA GLU A 139 -18.50 -24.29 -40.30
C GLU A 139 -19.08 -23.47 -39.13
N LEU A 140 -18.21 -22.74 -38.42
CA LEU A 140 -18.60 -21.87 -37.31
C LEU A 140 -19.18 -20.55 -37.85
N ALA A 141 -20.20 -19.99 -37.21
CA ALA A 141 -20.73 -18.69 -37.62
C ALA A 141 -19.68 -17.58 -37.40
N SER A 142 -19.57 -16.61 -38.31
CA SER A 142 -18.48 -15.62 -38.29
C SER A 142 -18.34 -14.90 -36.94
N ALA A 143 -19.46 -14.41 -36.39
CA ALA A 143 -19.47 -13.72 -35.09
C ALA A 143 -19.08 -14.63 -33.91
N GLU A 144 -19.38 -15.93 -33.96
CA GLU A 144 -18.92 -16.89 -32.94
C GLU A 144 -17.41 -17.15 -33.09
N LYS A 145 -16.92 -17.24 -34.33
CA LYS A 145 -15.50 -17.42 -34.64
C LYS A 145 -14.67 -16.22 -34.20
N GLU A 146 -15.12 -15.01 -34.52
CA GLU A 146 -14.50 -13.74 -34.11
C GLU A 146 -14.42 -13.63 -32.57
N ARG A 147 -15.48 -14.02 -31.84
CA ARG A 147 -15.46 -14.05 -30.37
C ARG A 147 -14.43 -15.05 -29.83
N TYR A 148 -14.39 -16.29 -30.34
CA TYR A 148 -13.40 -17.27 -29.87
C TYR A 148 -11.96 -16.90 -30.26
N LEU A 149 -11.75 -16.20 -31.38
CA LEU A 149 -10.43 -15.65 -31.75
C LEU A 149 -9.98 -14.59 -30.72
N SER A 150 -10.84 -13.64 -30.36
CA SER A 150 -10.54 -12.62 -29.35
C SER A 150 -10.24 -13.23 -27.96
N TYR A 151 -10.97 -14.29 -27.58
CA TYR A 151 -10.67 -15.08 -26.38
C TYR A 151 -9.27 -15.71 -26.46
N MET A 152 -8.90 -16.33 -27.59
CA MET A 152 -7.58 -16.96 -27.77
C MET A 152 -6.43 -15.95 -27.81
N GLU A 153 -6.63 -14.78 -28.44
CA GLU A 153 -5.66 -13.67 -28.45
C GLU A 153 -5.40 -13.13 -27.04
N SER A 154 -6.42 -13.13 -26.18
CA SER A 154 -6.33 -12.79 -24.76
C SER A 154 -5.71 -13.90 -23.90
N GLY A 155 -5.50 -15.08 -24.47
CA GLY A 155 -4.85 -16.21 -23.82
C GLY A 155 -5.79 -17.29 -23.28
N VAL A 156 -7.09 -17.27 -23.57
CA VAL A 156 -8.02 -18.40 -23.29
C VAL A 156 -7.61 -19.60 -24.16
N SER A 157 -7.76 -20.82 -23.64
CA SER A 157 -7.33 -22.04 -24.33
C SER A 157 -8.40 -22.64 -25.26
N LEU A 158 -7.96 -23.49 -26.20
CA LEU A 158 -8.86 -24.33 -27.01
C LEU A 158 -9.73 -25.27 -26.15
N ARG A 159 -9.30 -25.60 -24.93
CA ARG A 159 -10.06 -26.42 -23.97
C ARG A 159 -11.41 -25.77 -23.62
N ARG A 160 -11.48 -24.43 -23.61
CA ARG A 160 -12.76 -23.70 -23.46
C ARG A 160 -13.68 -23.86 -24.67
N PHE A 161 -13.15 -23.75 -25.89
CA PHE A 161 -13.93 -24.01 -27.10
C PHE A 161 -14.48 -25.44 -27.13
N ILE A 162 -13.64 -26.42 -26.78
CA ILE A 162 -14.02 -27.84 -26.71
C ILE A 162 -15.07 -28.08 -25.60
N SER A 163 -14.92 -27.45 -24.42
CA SER A 163 -15.96 -27.42 -23.38
C SER A 163 -17.31 -27.02 -23.96
N ASP A 164 -17.38 -25.84 -24.57
CA ASP A 164 -18.66 -25.21 -24.90
C ASP A 164 -19.31 -25.91 -26.09
N VAL A 165 -18.53 -26.34 -27.08
CA VAL A 165 -19.04 -27.15 -28.20
C VAL A 165 -19.43 -28.55 -27.77
N SER A 166 -18.74 -29.18 -26.80
CA SER A 166 -19.09 -30.53 -26.31
C SER A 166 -20.49 -30.60 -25.68
N LYS A 167 -21.00 -29.45 -25.22
CA LYS A 167 -22.32 -29.30 -24.59
C LYS A 167 -23.44 -29.03 -25.62
N THR A 168 -23.11 -28.93 -26.91
CA THR A 168 -24.09 -28.61 -27.98
C THR A 168 -24.88 -29.82 -28.51
N PRO A 169 -26.13 -29.63 -28.98
CA PRO A 169 -26.87 -30.65 -29.71
C PRO A 169 -26.17 -31.13 -31.00
N ASP A 170 -25.37 -30.28 -31.64
CA ASP A 170 -24.64 -30.63 -32.87
C ASP A 170 -23.51 -31.62 -32.61
N PHE A 171 -22.71 -31.42 -31.55
CA PHE A 171 -21.70 -32.39 -31.16
C PHE A 171 -22.31 -33.74 -30.76
N ALA A 172 -23.43 -33.71 -30.03
CA ALA A 172 -24.21 -34.92 -29.73
C ALA A 172 -24.72 -35.61 -31.01
N ALA A 173 -25.15 -34.86 -32.03
CA ALA A 173 -25.61 -35.39 -33.31
C ALA A 173 -24.48 -36.00 -34.15
N VAL A 174 -23.26 -35.44 -34.12
CA VAL A 174 -22.07 -36.06 -34.75
C VAL A 174 -21.72 -37.36 -34.03
N CYS A 175 -21.58 -37.34 -32.71
CA CYS A 175 -21.25 -38.53 -31.92
C CYS A 175 -22.28 -39.67 -32.08
N ALA A 176 -23.56 -39.33 -32.23
CA ALA A 176 -24.63 -40.28 -32.50
C ALA A 176 -24.50 -41.00 -33.86
N GLN A 177 -23.97 -40.34 -34.89
CA GLN A 177 -23.69 -40.98 -36.20
C GLN A 177 -22.64 -42.08 -36.06
N TYR A 178 -21.61 -41.83 -35.24
CA TYR A 178 -20.53 -42.78 -34.98
C TYR A 178 -20.82 -43.77 -33.83
N LYS A 179 -21.95 -43.61 -33.13
CA LYS A 179 -22.37 -44.39 -31.95
C LYS A 179 -21.37 -44.33 -30.80
N ILE A 180 -20.85 -43.13 -30.52
CA ILE A 180 -19.90 -42.85 -29.44
C ILE A 180 -20.56 -41.96 -28.39
N THR A 181 -20.17 -42.12 -27.12
CA THR A 181 -20.56 -41.19 -26.04
C THR A 181 -19.89 -39.83 -26.26
N PRO A 182 -20.64 -38.71 -26.39
CA PRO A 182 -20.04 -37.41 -26.64
C PRO A 182 -19.10 -37.00 -25.50
N GLY A 183 -19.60 -37.07 -24.27
CA GLY A 183 -18.93 -36.53 -23.09
C GLY A 183 -18.84 -35.01 -23.09
N THR A 184 -18.20 -34.49 -22.06
CA THR A 184 -17.90 -33.08 -21.87
C THR A 184 -16.45 -32.89 -21.45
N VAL A 185 -15.92 -31.68 -21.63
CA VAL A 185 -14.69 -31.21 -21.01
C VAL A 185 -15.08 -30.12 -20.02
N ASP A 186 -14.83 -30.36 -18.73
CA ASP A 186 -15.26 -29.49 -17.61
C ASP A 186 -14.13 -29.15 -16.63
N ASP A 187 -13.01 -29.87 -16.69
CA ASP A 187 -11.77 -29.60 -15.96
C ASP A 187 -11.03 -28.41 -16.61
N LEU A 188 -11.59 -27.21 -16.51
CA LEU A 188 -11.03 -26.03 -17.17
C LEU A 188 -9.90 -25.38 -16.36
N GLU A 189 -8.91 -24.79 -17.03
CA GLU A 189 -7.96 -23.90 -16.35
C GLU A 189 -8.65 -22.63 -15.83
N SER A 190 -8.05 -21.92 -14.87
CA SER A 190 -8.66 -20.72 -14.26
C SER A 190 -8.98 -19.64 -15.30
N ARG A 191 -8.09 -19.46 -16.29
CA ARG A 191 -8.29 -18.61 -17.50
C ARG A 191 -9.48 -19.00 -18.38
N ASP A 192 -9.84 -20.28 -18.38
CA ASP A 192 -10.89 -20.79 -19.27
C ASP A 192 -12.30 -20.64 -18.67
N HIS A 193 -12.42 -20.36 -17.37
CA HIS A 193 -13.72 -20.23 -16.70
C HIS A 193 -14.47 -18.94 -17.06
N ASN A 194 -13.79 -17.80 -16.99
CA ASN A 194 -14.33 -16.49 -17.39
C ASN A 194 -13.44 -15.89 -18.50
N PRO A 195 -13.84 -15.99 -19.77
CA PRO A 195 -13.10 -15.41 -20.90
C PRO A 195 -12.99 -13.88 -20.83
N GLU A 196 -14.01 -13.18 -20.34
CA GLU A 196 -14.02 -11.71 -20.23
C GLU A 196 -13.01 -11.23 -19.18
N LEU A 197 -12.89 -11.97 -18.06
CA LEU A 197 -11.83 -11.74 -17.08
C LEU A 197 -10.44 -11.99 -17.67
N THR A 198 -10.29 -12.97 -18.58
CA THR A 198 -9.02 -13.22 -19.26
C THR A 198 -8.70 -12.14 -20.32
N ILE A 199 -9.71 -11.57 -20.99
CA ILE A 199 -9.56 -10.34 -21.79
C ILE A 199 -9.05 -9.19 -20.91
N PHE A 200 -9.63 -8.99 -19.72
CA PHE A 200 -9.14 -8.00 -18.75
C PHE A 200 -7.68 -8.27 -18.32
N ILE A 201 -7.25 -9.52 -18.12
CA ILE A 201 -5.82 -9.83 -17.89
C ILE A 201 -4.96 -9.45 -19.11
N GLY A 202 -5.43 -9.72 -20.34
CA GLY A 202 -4.76 -9.34 -21.57
C GLY A 202 -4.59 -7.82 -21.71
N GLN A 203 -5.62 -7.05 -21.38
CA GLN A 203 -5.57 -5.59 -21.28
C GLN A 203 -4.58 -5.13 -20.20
N LEU A 204 -4.69 -5.67 -18.98
CA LEU A 204 -3.81 -5.33 -17.85
C LEU A 204 -2.33 -5.55 -18.19
N PHE A 205 -2.01 -6.66 -18.85
CA PHE A 205 -0.65 -6.94 -19.30
C PHE A 205 -0.18 -5.99 -20.42
N THR A 206 -1.06 -5.63 -21.35
CA THR A 206 -0.74 -4.71 -22.45
C THR A 206 -0.45 -3.31 -21.92
N GLU A 207 -1.32 -2.75 -21.08
CA GLU A 207 -1.18 -1.44 -20.45
C GLU A 207 -0.02 -1.43 -19.44
N MET A 208 -0.13 -2.27 -18.40
CA MET A 208 0.75 -2.19 -17.22
C MET A 208 2.11 -2.86 -17.40
N TYR A 209 2.29 -3.71 -18.42
CA TYR A 209 3.57 -4.38 -18.71
C TYR A 209 4.05 -4.23 -20.16
N GLY A 210 3.30 -3.58 -21.06
CA GLY A 210 3.72 -3.32 -22.44
C GLY A 210 3.78 -4.56 -23.34
N ARG A 211 3.12 -5.66 -22.97
CA ARG A 211 3.18 -6.96 -23.67
C ARG A 211 1.94 -7.81 -23.41
N SER A 212 1.71 -8.84 -24.21
CA SER A 212 0.74 -9.90 -23.87
C SER A 212 1.22 -10.76 -22.68
N PRO A 213 0.29 -11.37 -21.91
CA PRO A 213 0.63 -12.39 -20.92
C PRO A 213 1.01 -13.71 -21.63
N SER A 214 1.87 -14.50 -21.01
CA SER A 214 1.99 -15.92 -21.36
C SER A 214 0.78 -16.71 -20.82
N ALA A 215 0.47 -17.87 -21.41
CA ALA A 215 -0.64 -18.74 -20.97
C ALA A 215 -0.61 -19.05 -19.46
N LYS A 216 0.59 -19.24 -18.88
CA LYS A 216 0.77 -19.46 -17.44
C LYS A 216 0.44 -18.20 -16.62
N GLU A 217 0.84 -17.02 -17.08
CA GLU A 217 0.53 -15.75 -16.41
C GLU A 217 -0.97 -15.46 -16.47
N ALA A 218 -1.60 -15.60 -17.65
CA ALA A 218 -3.04 -15.46 -17.81
C ALA A 218 -3.81 -16.38 -16.84
N ASN A 219 -3.39 -17.63 -16.69
CA ASN A 219 -4.00 -18.57 -15.75
C ASN A 219 -3.82 -18.14 -14.28
N VAL A 220 -2.61 -17.76 -13.87
CA VAL A 220 -2.29 -17.34 -12.49
C VAL A 220 -3.02 -16.03 -12.11
N TRP A 221 -3.06 -15.04 -13.00
CA TRP A 221 -3.72 -13.76 -12.73
C TRP A 221 -5.25 -13.88 -12.74
N THR A 222 -5.81 -14.72 -13.61
CA THR A 222 -7.25 -15.03 -13.57
C THR A 222 -7.62 -15.76 -12.28
N GLN A 223 -6.78 -16.67 -11.79
CA GLN A 223 -6.96 -17.30 -10.48
C GLN A 223 -6.86 -16.27 -9.34
N PHE A 224 -5.86 -15.40 -9.37
CA PHE A 224 -5.62 -14.37 -8.35
C PHE A 224 -6.86 -13.50 -8.09
N PHE A 225 -7.49 -12.94 -9.12
CA PHE A 225 -8.71 -12.13 -8.92
C PHE A 225 -9.94 -12.98 -8.56
N ARG A 226 -10.09 -14.19 -9.11
CA ARG A 226 -11.17 -15.15 -8.72
C ARG A 226 -11.05 -15.62 -7.26
N GLU A 227 -9.87 -15.57 -6.65
CA GLU A 227 -9.64 -15.79 -5.22
C GLU A 227 -9.97 -14.55 -4.35
N GLY A 228 -10.67 -13.55 -4.91
CA GLY A 228 -11.16 -12.37 -4.20
C GLY A 228 -10.11 -11.29 -3.95
N LYS A 229 -9.03 -11.26 -4.74
CA LYS A 229 -8.06 -10.16 -4.69
C LYS A 229 -8.64 -8.90 -5.33
N ALA A 230 -8.32 -7.75 -4.76
CA ALA A 230 -8.87 -6.48 -5.18
C ALA A 230 -8.09 -5.86 -6.35
N VAL A 231 -8.82 -5.33 -7.34
CA VAL A 231 -8.22 -4.72 -8.54
C VAL A 231 -7.48 -3.42 -8.22
N ALA A 232 -8.10 -2.46 -7.54
CA ALA A 232 -7.50 -1.13 -7.35
C ALA A 232 -6.18 -1.15 -6.53
N PRO A 233 -6.08 -1.86 -5.38
CA PRO A 233 -4.81 -2.04 -4.68
C PRO A 233 -3.75 -2.78 -5.49
N THR A 234 -4.16 -3.68 -6.40
CA THR A 234 -3.22 -4.39 -7.28
C THR A 234 -2.66 -3.45 -8.34
N LEU A 235 -3.49 -2.58 -8.93
CA LEU A 235 -3.05 -1.58 -9.89
C LEU A 235 -2.16 -0.51 -9.23
N GLN A 236 -2.49 -0.05 -8.01
CA GLN A 236 -1.62 0.83 -7.20
C GLN A 236 -0.22 0.24 -7.02
N GLN A 237 -0.12 -1.03 -6.58
CA GLN A 237 1.16 -1.71 -6.40
C GLN A 237 1.98 -1.86 -7.69
N ILE A 238 1.34 -1.87 -8.86
CA ILE A 238 2.05 -1.93 -10.14
C ILE A 238 2.57 -0.54 -10.53
N ILE A 239 1.75 0.52 -10.48
CA ILE A 239 2.17 1.85 -10.96
C ILE A 239 3.32 2.44 -10.13
N VAL A 240 3.40 2.14 -8.83
CA VAL A 240 4.52 2.56 -7.95
C VAL A 240 5.74 1.62 -8.01
N SER A 241 5.69 0.54 -8.80
CA SER A 241 6.77 -0.46 -8.85
C SER A 241 8.01 0.03 -9.61
N SER A 242 9.18 -0.53 -9.30
CA SER A 242 10.42 -0.31 -10.07
C SER A 242 10.27 -0.65 -11.55
N ASP A 243 9.51 -1.69 -11.85
CA ASP A 243 9.40 -2.27 -13.19
C ASP A 243 8.44 -1.45 -14.07
N TYR A 244 7.49 -0.74 -13.46
CA TYR A 244 6.65 0.25 -14.14
C TYR A 244 7.37 1.59 -14.29
N THR A 245 7.85 2.17 -13.18
CA THR A 245 8.49 3.50 -13.17
C THR A 245 9.75 3.57 -14.05
N SER A 246 10.57 2.51 -14.10
CA SER A 246 11.77 2.46 -14.95
C SER A 246 11.49 2.44 -16.46
N ARG A 247 10.24 2.22 -16.89
CA ARG A 247 9.82 2.34 -18.30
C ARG A 247 9.70 3.80 -18.76
N GLY A 248 9.63 4.77 -17.85
CA GLY A 248 9.44 6.19 -18.18
C GLY A 248 8.05 6.50 -18.77
N VAL A 249 7.02 5.78 -18.31
CA VAL A 249 5.61 6.07 -18.64
C VAL A 249 5.22 7.40 -17.98
N SER A 250 4.49 8.27 -18.68
CA SER A 250 4.04 9.55 -18.11
C SER A 250 2.78 9.40 -17.23
N ASP A 251 2.48 10.40 -16.43
CA ASP A 251 1.25 10.44 -15.63
C ASP A 251 0.00 10.35 -16.52
N ASP A 252 -0.08 11.11 -17.62
CA ASP A 252 -1.15 11.01 -18.64
C ASP A 252 -1.35 9.57 -19.16
N GLN A 253 -0.27 8.87 -19.46
CA GLN A 253 -0.32 7.48 -19.92
C GLN A 253 -0.80 6.56 -18.81
N THR A 254 -0.34 6.79 -17.57
CA THR A 254 -0.76 6.03 -16.38
C THR A 254 -2.24 6.22 -16.09
N ILE A 255 -2.74 7.46 -16.15
CA ILE A 255 -4.17 7.82 -15.99
C ILE A 255 -5.02 7.16 -17.09
N THR A 256 -4.55 7.20 -18.34
CA THR A 256 -5.23 6.52 -19.48
C THR A 256 -5.30 5.02 -19.25
N SER A 257 -4.19 4.36 -18.91
CA SER A 257 -4.15 2.93 -18.57
C SER A 257 -5.05 2.57 -17.38
N LEU A 258 -5.12 3.43 -16.35
CA LEU A 258 -6.03 3.23 -15.21
C LEU A 258 -7.50 3.36 -15.62
N CYS A 259 -7.86 4.33 -16.47
CA CYS A 259 -9.22 4.46 -17.01
C CYS A 259 -9.60 3.27 -17.91
N HIS A 260 -8.68 2.79 -18.75
CA HIS A 260 -8.88 1.58 -19.55
C HIS A 260 -9.10 0.32 -18.70
N LEU A 261 -8.48 0.21 -17.52
CA LEU A 261 -8.59 -0.97 -16.64
C LEU A 261 -9.67 -0.85 -15.56
N MET A 262 -10.06 0.35 -15.14
CA MET A 262 -11.14 0.55 -14.18
C MET A 262 -12.48 0.81 -14.86
N LEU A 263 -12.52 1.64 -15.90
CA LEU A 263 -13.75 2.24 -16.44
C LEU A 263 -14.18 1.72 -17.83
N ASP A 264 -13.33 0.94 -18.50
CA ASP A 264 -13.52 0.43 -19.89
C ASP A 264 -13.64 1.54 -20.96
N ARG A 265 -13.04 2.71 -20.70
CA ARG A 265 -13.14 3.92 -21.54
C ARG A 265 -11.94 4.84 -21.36
N ASP A 266 -11.72 5.72 -22.34
CA ASP A 266 -10.96 6.96 -22.12
C ASP A 266 -11.61 7.81 -21.02
N ALA A 267 -10.80 8.58 -20.31
CA ALA A 267 -11.29 9.72 -19.53
C ALA A 267 -11.80 10.82 -20.48
N THR A 268 -12.91 11.46 -20.12
CA THR A 268 -13.38 12.67 -20.81
C THR A 268 -12.42 13.84 -20.55
N ALA A 269 -12.46 14.86 -21.41
CA ALA A 269 -11.65 16.07 -21.23
C ALA A 269 -11.95 16.81 -19.90
N GLU A 270 -13.15 16.65 -19.34
CA GLU A 270 -13.51 17.21 -18.02
C GLU A 270 -12.90 16.41 -16.87
N GLU A 271 -12.81 15.08 -17.00
CA GLU A 271 -12.16 14.21 -16.01
C GLU A 271 -10.64 14.38 -16.04
N MET A 272 -10.02 14.35 -17.23
CA MET A 272 -8.59 14.64 -17.39
C MET A 272 -8.21 16.01 -16.80
N GLY A 273 -9.01 17.05 -17.06
CA GLY A 273 -8.79 18.38 -16.49
C GLY A 273 -8.78 18.38 -14.96
N LYS A 274 -9.68 17.61 -14.31
CA LYS A 274 -9.71 17.46 -12.84
C LYS A 274 -8.52 16.66 -12.32
N TYR A 275 -8.11 15.59 -13.02
CA TYR A 275 -6.94 14.79 -12.64
C TYR A 275 -5.65 15.63 -12.73
N HIS A 276 -5.51 16.45 -13.77
CA HIS A 276 -4.42 17.43 -13.88
C HIS A 276 -4.51 18.50 -12.79
N GLU A 277 -5.68 19.10 -12.55
CA GLU A 277 -5.88 20.13 -11.51
C GLU A 277 -5.46 19.65 -10.11
N VAL A 278 -5.81 18.42 -9.71
CA VAL A 278 -5.40 17.92 -8.39
C VAL A 278 -3.89 17.65 -8.32
N MET A 279 -3.29 17.09 -9.38
CA MET A 279 -1.84 16.82 -9.43
C MET A 279 -1.01 18.11 -9.48
N GLU A 280 -1.45 19.15 -10.20
CA GLU A 280 -0.86 20.49 -10.17
C GLU A 280 -0.98 21.12 -8.77
N ASN A 281 -2.03 20.80 -8.01
CA ASN A 281 -2.18 21.16 -6.59
C ASN A 281 -1.38 20.27 -5.62
N GLY A 282 -0.65 19.25 -6.10
CA GLY A 282 0.44 18.58 -5.38
C GLY A 282 0.17 17.16 -4.84
N VAL A 283 -1.03 16.61 -5.01
CA VAL A 283 -1.28 15.19 -4.68
C VAL A 283 -0.57 14.24 -5.65
N SER A 284 -0.45 12.97 -5.28
CA SER A 284 0.21 11.93 -6.06
C SER A 284 -0.72 11.22 -7.06
N ILE A 285 -0.13 10.43 -7.95
CA ILE A 285 -0.86 9.55 -8.88
C ILE A 285 -1.74 8.52 -8.14
N ASP A 286 -1.42 8.15 -6.89
CA ASP A 286 -2.27 7.25 -6.09
C ASP A 286 -3.59 7.93 -5.69
N TYR A 287 -3.60 9.24 -5.47
CA TYR A 287 -4.82 10.00 -5.22
C TYR A 287 -5.73 10.01 -6.45
N VAL A 288 -5.15 10.22 -7.64
CA VAL A 288 -5.89 10.13 -8.91
C VAL A 288 -6.37 8.70 -9.17
N ALA A 289 -5.56 7.67 -8.87
CA ALA A 289 -5.99 6.28 -8.95
C ALA A 289 -7.16 5.97 -7.99
N GLN A 290 -7.18 6.54 -6.78
CA GLN A 290 -8.33 6.45 -5.87
C GLN A 290 -9.55 7.23 -6.38
N MET A 291 -9.38 8.38 -7.05
CA MET A 291 -10.49 9.08 -7.71
C MET A 291 -11.12 8.22 -8.81
N ILE A 292 -10.31 7.59 -9.67
CA ILE A 292 -10.77 6.68 -10.73
C ILE A 292 -11.46 5.45 -10.11
N ALA A 293 -10.87 4.87 -9.06
CA ALA A 293 -11.46 3.75 -8.32
C ALA A 293 -12.74 4.11 -7.54
N SER A 294 -13.08 5.40 -7.42
CA SER A 294 -14.33 5.88 -6.81
C SER A 294 -15.47 6.09 -7.82
N ASP A 295 -15.24 5.93 -9.13
CA ASP A 295 -16.29 5.98 -10.15
C ASP A 295 -17.22 4.74 -10.01
N PRO A 296 -18.55 4.91 -9.85
CA PRO A 296 -19.50 3.80 -9.76
C PRO A 296 -19.44 2.79 -10.92
N SER A 297 -18.96 3.18 -12.10
CA SER A 297 -18.78 2.28 -13.24
C SER A 297 -17.68 1.23 -13.02
N PHE A 298 -16.64 1.53 -12.23
CA PHE A 298 -15.61 0.55 -11.85
C PHE A 298 -16.18 -0.60 -11.02
N ALA A 299 -17.07 -0.27 -10.06
CA ALA A 299 -17.76 -1.27 -9.26
C ALA A 299 -18.72 -2.13 -10.11
N SER A 300 -19.38 -1.54 -11.11
CA SER A 300 -20.19 -2.30 -12.08
C SER A 300 -19.31 -3.26 -12.90
N ARG A 301 -18.21 -2.76 -13.48
CA ARG A 301 -17.31 -3.57 -14.31
C ARG A 301 -16.71 -4.74 -13.54
N CYS A 302 -16.33 -4.53 -12.28
CA CYS A 302 -15.84 -5.62 -11.43
C CYS A 302 -16.91 -6.68 -11.15
N ALA A 303 -18.18 -6.28 -11.00
CA ALA A 303 -19.29 -7.22 -10.86
C ALA A 303 -19.57 -8.01 -12.15
N ASP A 304 -19.50 -7.36 -13.32
CA ASP A 304 -19.64 -8.02 -14.63
C ASP A 304 -18.50 -9.02 -14.92
N LEU A 305 -17.32 -8.80 -14.31
CA LEU A 305 -16.14 -9.68 -14.41
C LEU A 305 -16.03 -10.75 -13.29
N ASP A 306 -16.94 -10.76 -12.31
CA ASP A 306 -16.91 -11.64 -11.11
C ASP A 306 -15.62 -11.46 -10.26
N ILE A 307 -15.22 -10.20 -10.02
CA ILE A 307 -14.01 -9.82 -9.26
C ILE A 307 -14.28 -8.68 -8.25
N VAL A 308 -13.32 -8.44 -7.36
CA VAL A 308 -13.43 -7.43 -6.30
C VAL A 308 -12.76 -6.11 -6.74
N PRO A 309 -13.44 -4.94 -6.68
CA PRO A 309 -12.80 -3.65 -6.98
C PRO A 309 -11.78 -3.27 -5.90
N GLY A 310 -12.25 -3.17 -4.65
CA GLY A 310 -11.49 -2.66 -3.50
C GLY A 310 -11.20 -1.16 -3.55
N GLU A 311 -10.50 -0.68 -2.53
CA GLU A 311 -10.23 0.74 -2.27
C GLU A 311 -8.70 0.92 -2.14
N ILE A 312 -8.16 2.02 -2.69
CA ILE A 312 -6.74 2.37 -2.56
C ILE A 312 -6.51 3.04 -1.22
N ASN A 313 -5.62 2.45 -0.41
CA ASN A 313 -5.23 3.02 0.86
C ASN A 313 -4.12 4.06 0.63
N LEU A 314 -4.49 5.34 0.70
CA LEU A 314 -3.56 6.46 0.61
C LEU A 314 -2.69 6.50 1.88
N THR A 315 -1.37 6.62 1.72
CA THR A 315 -0.39 6.57 2.82
C THR A 315 0.54 7.77 2.88
N GLN A 316 0.62 8.55 1.80
CA GLN A 316 1.34 9.82 1.77
C GLN A 316 0.49 10.89 2.46
N ALA A 317 1.09 11.66 3.37
CA ALA A 317 0.40 12.73 4.09
C ALA A 317 -0.27 13.72 3.12
N ARG A 318 0.40 14.06 2.01
CA ARG A 318 -0.13 14.96 0.97
C ARG A 318 -1.41 14.44 0.29
N ASP A 319 -1.63 13.12 0.27
CA ASP A 319 -2.82 12.52 -0.34
C ASP A 319 -3.99 12.39 0.66
N LEU A 320 -3.72 12.51 1.97
CA LEU A 320 -4.73 12.36 3.03
C LEU A 320 -5.53 13.64 3.31
N ASN A 321 -5.03 14.81 2.93
CA ASN A 321 -5.74 16.09 3.08
C ASN A 321 -5.49 17.00 1.87
N TYR A 322 -6.36 16.90 0.86
CA TYR A 322 -6.25 17.66 -0.38
C TYR A 322 -6.20 19.18 -0.18
N GLU A 323 -7.04 19.76 0.68
CA GLU A 323 -7.11 21.22 0.86
C GLU A 323 -5.84 21.78 1.50
N MET A 324 -5.32 21.08 2.52
CA MET A 324 -4.01 21.34 3.14
C MET A 324 -2.88 21.28 2.11
N THR A 325 -2.81 20.20 1.33
CA THR A 325 -1.80 20.01 0.28
C THR A 325 -1.86 21.09 -0.78
N SER A 326 -3.06 21.39 -1.26
CA SER A 326 -3.39 22.42 -2.24
C SER A 326 -2.98 23.82 -1.73
N PHE A 327 -3.21 24.12 -0.46
CA PHE A 327 -2.74 25.36 0.19
C PHE A 327 -1.22 25.41 0.31
N LEU A 328 -0.58 24.38 0.89
CA LEU A 328 0.87 24.34 1.12
C LEU A 328 1.68 24.34 -0.19
N ASN A 329 1.17 23.67 -1.23
CA ASN A 329 1.75 23.67 -2.56
C ASN A 329 1.72 25.07 -3.20
N ARG A 330 0.59 25.79 -3.12
CA ARG A 330 0.50 27.19 -3.56
C ARG A 330 1.40 28.11 -2.76
N LEU A 331 1.42 27.97 -1.44
CA LEU A 331 2.26 28.71 -0.50
C LEU A 331 3.75 28.59 -0.88
N TYR A 332 4.26 27.37 -0.95
CA TYR A 332 5.65 27.11 -1.35
C TYR A 332 5.94 27.64 -2.76
N SER A 333 5.04 27.40 -3.72
CA SER A 333 5.24 27.79 -5.12
C SER A 333 5.29 29.30 -5.32
N ARG A 334 4.47 30.07 -4.60
CA ARG A 334 4.47 31.54 -4.67
C ARG A 334 5.63 32.17 -3.92
N LEU A 335 6.05 31.58 -2.79
CA LEU A 335 7.15 32.13 -2.00
C LEU A 335 8.53 31.79 -2.56
N SER A 336 8.73 30.58 -3.10
CA SER A 336 10.02 30.10 -3.61
C SER A 336 10.17 30.12 -5.15
N GLY A 337 9.09 30.39 -5.89
CA GLY A 337 9.09 30.50 -7.35
C GLY A 337 9.22 29.17 -8.12
N LYS A 338 9.21 28.03 -7.40
CA LYS A 338 9.29 26.66 -7.94
C LYS A 338 8.27 25.79 -7.18
N ALA A 339 7.75 24.74 -7.82
CA ALA A 339 6.92 23.76 -7.11
C ALA A 339 7.76 22.98 -6.07
N PRO A 340 7.18 22.62 -4.90
CA PRO A 340 7.83 21.71 -3.96
C PRO A 340 7.94 20.30 -4.56
N THR A 341 8.93 19.54 -4.10
CA THR A 341 8.93 18.09 -4.35
C THR A 341 7.81 17.41 -3.55
N GLY A 342 7.38 16.22 -4.00
CA GLY A 342 6.42 15.40 -3.25
C GLY A 342 6.94 14.93 -1.88
N GLU A 343 8.25 14.99 -1.62
CA GLU A 343 8.85 14.71 -0.31
C GLU A 343 8.73 15.92 0.63
N GLU A 344 9.13 17.12 0.18
CA GLU A 344 8.92 18.38 0.91
C GLU A 344 7.44 18.60 1.24
N LEU A 345 6.55 18.40 0.27
CA LEU A 345 5.12 18.60 0.48
C LEU A 345 4.52 17.56 1.43
N ASN A 346 5.07 16.33 1.48
CA ASN A 346 4.71 15.35 2.50
C ASN A 346 5.16 15.79 3.91
N ASP A 347 6.38 16.31 4.08
CA ASP A 347 6.86 16.84 5.37
C ASP A 347 5.97 17.98 5.88
N TYR A 348 5.72 18.98 5.03
CA TYR A 348 4.91 20.14 5.37
C TYR A 348 3.46 19.76 5.72
N VAL A 349 2.83 18.87 4.94
CA VAL A 349 1.47 18.39 5.22
C VAL A 349 1.43 17.54 6.49
N TRP A 350 2.40 16.64 6.70
CA TRP A 350 2.47 15.80 7.90
C TRP A 350 2.64 16.64 9.17
N ARG A 351 3.68 17.48 9.23
CA ARG A 351 3.95 18.35 10.39
C ARG A 351 2.73 19.18 10.77
N THR A 352 2.10 19.80 9.79
CA THR A 352 0.93 20.66 10.00
C THR A 352 -0.33 19.88 10.40
N SER A 353 -0.46 18.62 9.98
CA SER A 353 -1.58 17.76 10.37
C SER A 353 -1.47 17.25 11.82
N GLU A 354 -0.27 16.82 12.23
CA GLU A 354 -0.01 16.38 13.62
C GLU A 354 0.02 17.56 14.60
N TYR A 355 0.58 18.70 14.16
CA TYR A 355 0.76 19.90 14.97
C TYR A 355 0.25 21.13 14.20
N PRO A 356 -1.05 21.50 14.28
CA PRO A 356 -1.59 22.67 13.58
C PRO A 356 -0.91 24.00 13.93
N SER A 357 -0.33 24.12 15.13
CA SER A 357 0.53 25.25 15.51
C SER A 357 1.82 25.35 14.68
N SER A 358 2.24 24.26 14.03
CA SER A 358 3.39 24.22 13.12
C SER A 358 3.11 24.79 11.74
N ILE A 359 1.89 25.20 11.37
CA ILE A 359 1.72 25.95 10.10
C ILE A 359 2.59 27.22 10.12
N ARG A 360 2.71 27.84 11.30
CA ARG A 360 3.58 29.00 11.56
C ARG A 360 5.06 28.63 11.40
N SER A 361 5.46 27.39 11.71
CA SER A 361 6.83 26.87 11.50
C SER A 361 7.10 26.51 10.03
N VAL A 362 6.15 25.88 9.33
CA VAL A 362 6.27 25.54 7.90
C VAL A 362 6.36 26.81 7.04
N ILE A 363 5.53 27.81 7.33
CA ILE A 363 5.63 29.16 6.74
C ILE A 363 7.03 29.77 7.02
N TRP A 364 7.56 29.59 8.23
CA TRP A 364 8.89 30.06 8.62
C TRP A 364 10.01 29.40 7.82
N ASP A 365 9.98 28.09 7.65
CA ASP A 365 10.99 27.34 6.88
C ASP A 365 11.01 27.80 5.41
N ILE A 366 9.82 27.91 4.80
CA ILE A 366 9.67 28.35 3.40
C ILE A 366 10.22 29.77 3.20
N LEU A 367 9.83 30.71 4.07
CA LEU A 367 10.31 32.11 4.01
C LEU A 367 11.80 32.26 4.36
N SER A 368 12.40 31.27 5.01
CA SER A 368 13.83 31.24 5.33
C SER A 368 14.72 30.75 4.18
N THR A 369 14.14 30.15 3.13
CA THR A 369 14.91 29.68 1.97
C THR A 369 15.64 30.82 1.25
N PRO A 370 16.82 30.57 0.63
CA PRO A 370 17.49 31.54 -0.22
C PRO A 370 16.59 32.06 -1.35
N GLU A 371 15.80 31.19 -1.97
CA GLU A 371 14.89 31.52 -3.07
C GLU A 371 13.79 32.49 -2.62
N SER A 372 13.15 32.25 -1.47
CA SER A 372 12.17 33.20 -0.91
C SER A 372 12.79 34.54 -0.56
N ARG A 373 14.07 34.58 -0.16
CA ARG A 373 14.79 35.84 0.12
C ARG A 373 15.19 36.60 -1.15
N GLU A 374 15.32 35.93 -2.29
CA GLU A 374 15.55 36.56 -3.59
C GLU A 374 14.24 37.11 -4.19
N ILE A 375 13.13 36.37 -4.06
CA ILE A 375 11.80 36.80 -4.52
C ILE A 375 11.26 37.96 -3.68
N LEU A 376 11.36 37.87 -2.36
CA LEU A 376 10.87 38.89 -1.42
C LEU A 376 11.97 39.94 -1.19
N ALA A 377 12.53 40.50 -2.27
CA ALA A 377 13.70 41.36 -2.22
C ALA A 377 13.46 42.64 -1.38
N SER A 378 12.41 43.40 -1.68
CA SER A 378 12.03 44.59 -0.92
C SER A 378 10.97 44.31 0.15
N ASP A 379 10.83 45.27 1.07
CA ASP A 379 9.79 45.22 2.12
C ASP A 379 8.37 45.32 1.54
N ASP A 380 8.23 45.93 0.35
CA ASP A 380 6.99 46.01 -0.39
C ASP A 380 6.64 44.66 -1.05
N ASP A 381 7.63 43.97 -1.64
CA ASP A 381 7.45 42.62 -2.18
C ASP A 381 7.07 41.64 -1.06
N PHE A 382 7.81 41.67 0.06
CA PHE A 382 7.54 40.88 1.25
C PHE A 382 6.09 41.06 1.76
N LEU A 383 5.65 42.30 1.99
CA LEU A 383 4.31 42.56 2.51
C LEU A 383 3.21 42.20 1.50
N ASN A 384 3.38 42.52 0.22
CA ASN A 384 2.37 42.26 -0.80
C ASN A 384 2.19 40.75 -1.04
N THR A 385 3.29 39.99 -1.20
CA THR A 385 3.21 38.54 -1.46
C THR A 385 2.71 37.77 -0.24
N VAL A 386 3.13 38.12 0.99
CA VAL A 386 2.60 37.46 2.21
C VAL A 386 1.08 37.64 2.31
N PHE A 387 0.55 38.83 2.03
CA PHE A 387 -0.90 39.06 2.08
C PHE A 387 -1.66 38.45 0.90
N GLU A 388 -1.13 38.50 -0.33
CA GLU A 388 -1.72 37.82 -1.49
C GLU A 388 -1.84 36.31 -1.23
N VAL A 389 -0.81 35.68 -0.67
CA VAL A 389 -0.76 34.23 -0.46
C VAL A 389 -1.63 33.77 0.72
N PHE A 390 -1.69 34.52 1.82
CA PHE A 390 -2.52 34.12 2.98
C PHE A 390 -4.00 34.48 2.79
N TYR A 391 -4.31 35.68 2.27
CA TYR A 391 -5.67 36.23 2.26
C TYR A 391 -6.31 36.31 0.87
N GLY A 392 -5.53 36.15 -0.21
CA GLY A 392 -6.01 36.26 -1.59
C GLY A 392 -6.19 37.70 -2.09
N HIS A 393 -5.66 38.70 -1.38
CA HIS A 393 -5.78 40.12 -1.74
C HIS A 393 -4.60 40.95 -1.21
N GLU A 394 -4.39 42.14 -1.79
CA GLU A 394 -3.45 43.13 -1.24
C GLU A 394 -3.89 43.58 0.18
N PRO A 395 -2.95 43.88 1.08
CA PRO A 395 -3.28 44.31 2.44
C PRO A 395 -4.04 45.65 2.47
N GLU A 396 -4.93 45.81 3.44
CA GLU A 396 -5.60 47.09 3.68
C GLU A 396 -4.60 48.23 3.86
N GLN A 397 -4.87 49.39 3.25
CA GLN A 397 -3.94 50.52 3.21
C GLN A 397 -3.49 50.99 4.60
N GLU A 398 -4.31 50.81 5.63
CA GLU A 398 -3.94 51.13 7.02
C GLU A 398 -3.02 50.07 7.65
N LYS A 399 -3.32 48.76 7.48
CA LYS A 399 -2.45 47.66 7.94
C LYS A 399 -1.10 47.66 7.22
N ILE A 400 -1.03 47.84 5.90
CA ILE A 400 0.26 47.87 5.20
C ILE A 400 1.10 49.09 5.64
N THR A 401 0.45 50.24 5.92
CA THR A 401 1.16 51.44 6.37
C THR A 401 1.76 51.24 7.76
N SER A 402 1.07 50.57 8.69
CA SER A 402 1.64 50.29 10.01
C SER A 402 2.84 49.34 9.94
N TYR A 403 2.79 48.30 9.08
CA TYR A 403 3.93 47.40 8.88
C TYR A 403 5.12 48.07 8.18
N LYS A 404 4.90 48.89 7.13
CA LYS A 404 5.99 49.67 6.51
C LYS A 404 6.63 50.66 7.49
N ILE A 405 5.83 51.27 8.38
CA ILE A 405 6.35 52.11 9.46
C ILE A 405 7.17 51.29 10.45
N ALA A 406 6.74 50.08 10.83
CA ALA A 406 7.51 49.20 11.70
C ALA A 406 8.87 48.81 11.10
N LEU A 407 8.89 48.36 9.84
CA LEU A 407 10.11 48.01 9.09
C LEU A 407 11.07 49.21 8.98
N SER A 408 10.55 50.41 8.69
CA SER A 408 11.34 51.65 8.62
C SER A 408 11.98 52.07 9.95
N HIS A 409 11.46 51.59 11.08
CA HIS A 409 12.02 51.79 12.42
C HIS A 409 12.93 50.66 12.90
N GLY A 410 13.26 49.70 12.03
CA GLY A 410 14.16 48.59 12.34
C GLY A 410 13.50 47.41 13.07
N ILE A 411 12.16 47.33 13.08
CA ILE A 411 11.49 46.05 13.33
C ILE A 411 11.79 45.14 12.15
N THR A 412 12.18 43.89 12.41
CA THR A 412 12.60 42.98 11.34
C THR A 412 11.40 42.28 10.69
N ARG A 413 11.58 41.75 9.47
CA ARG A 413 10.51 41.05 8.74
C ARG A 413 10.00 39.83 9.51
N GLU A 414 10.87 39.19 10.26
CA GLU A 414 10.56 38.07 11.16
C GLU A 414 9.45 38.45 12.16
N ARG A 415 9.59 39.64 12.76
CA ARG A 415 8.69 40.12 13.80
C ARG A 415 7.38 40.68 13.22
N VAL A 416 7.43 41.22 12.00
CA VAL A 416 6.25 41.58 11.21
C VAL A 416 5.48 40.32 10.80
N LEU A 417 6.16 39.27 10.35
CA LEU A 417 5.53 37.99 10.01
C LEU A 417 4.81 37.38 11.21
N SER A 418 5.46 37.32 12.39
CA SER A 418 4.78 36.88 13.63
C SER A 418 3.49 37.67 13.84
N SER A 419 3.55 39.01 13.75
CA SER A 419 2.36 39.87 13.94
C SER A 419 1.24 39.63 12.91
N ILE A 420 1.55 39.07 11.73
CA ILE A 420 0.56 38.67 10.71
C ILE A 420 0.03 37.26 10.99
N LEU A 421 0.88 36.35 11.48
CA LEU A 421 0.51 34.98 11.87
C LEU A 421 -0.21 34.92 13.22
N ASP A 422 -0.11 35.97 14.04
CA ASP A 422 -0.77 36.13 15.34
C ASP A 422 -2.05 37.01 15.23
N ASP A 423 -2.47 37.38 14.02
CA ASP A 423 -3.72 38.09 13.73
C ASP A 423 -4.87 37.06 13.63
N PRO A 424 -5.98 37.19 14.39
CA PRO A 424 -7.12 36.25 14.30
C PRO A 424 -7.76 36.15 12.91
N ALA A 425 -7.50 37.10 12.00
CA ALA A 425 -7.87 36.96 10.59
C ALA A 425 -7.10 35.84 9.88
N PHE A 426 -5.84 35.58 10.26
CA PHE A 426 -5.05 34.46 9.75
C PHE A 426 -5.66 33.13 10.22
N ASP A 427 -5.95 32.99 11.51
CA ASP A 427 -6.56 31.79 12.08
C ASP A 427 -7.92 31.47 11.42
N ALA A 428 -8.78 32.48 11.28
CA ALA A 428 -10.06 32.33 10.59
C ALA A 428 -9.89 31.93 9.11
N LYS A 429 -8.85 32.43 8.43
CA LYS A 429 -8.55 32.11 7.03
C LYS A 429 -7.95 30.72 6.86
N MET A 430 -7.15 30.25 7.82
CA MET A 430 -6.68 28.87 7.87
C MET A 430 -7.85 27.91 8.10
N GLY A 431 -8.81 28.27 8.96
CA GLY A 431 -10.04 27.51 9.18
C GLY A 431 -10.86 27.22 7.91
N GLU A 432 -10.79 28.07 6.87
CA GLU A 432 -11.42 27.79 5.56
C GLU A 432 -10.83 26.55 4.86
N TYR A 433 -9.54 26.25 5.07
CA TYR A 433 -8.83 25.08 4.53
C TYR A 433 -8.88 23.86 5.47
N GLY A 434 -9.73 23.89 6.51
CA GLY A 434 -9.74 22.90 7.58
C GLY A 434 -8.55 22.98 8.54
N LEU A 435 -7.71 24.01 8.40
CA LEU A 435 -6.58 24.30 9.30
C LEU A 435 -7.08 25.09 10.52
N ASP A 436 -7.67 24.40 11.47
CA ASP A 436 -7.93 24.99 12.79
C ASP A 436 -6.60 25.16 13.54
N THR A 437 -6.03 26.36 13.45
CA THR A 437 -4.79 26.74 14.15
C THR A 437 -4.95 26.80 15.68
N HIS A 438 -6.18 26.72 16.18
CA HIS A 438 -6.54 26.67 17.59
C HIS A 438 -7.52 25.51 17.88
N VAL A 439 -7.21 24.30 17.37
CA VAL A 439 -7.96 23.07 17.72
C VAL A 439 -8.24 23.06 19.21
N GLU A 440 -9.54 23.10 19.60
CA GLU A 440 -9.97 22.73 20.95
C GLU A 440 -9.74 21.22 21.11
N LYS A 441 -8.48 20.83 21.33
CA LYS A 441 -8.08 19.49 21.76
C LYS A 441 -8.96 19.13 22.95
N GLU A 442 -9.43 17.88 23.03
CA GLU A 442 -10.06 17.38 24.25
C GLU A 442 -9.10 17.65 25.42
N VAL A 443 -9.43 18.63 26.27
CA VAL A 443 -8.51 19.12 27.31
C VAL A 443 -8.10 17.92 28.18
N PRO A 444 -6.83 17.47 28.14
CA PRO A 444 -6.49 16.21 28.77
C PRO A 444 -6.72 16.33 30.27
N LYS A 445 -7.44 15.36 30.84
CA LYS A 445 -8.04 15.47 32.19
C LYS A 445 -7.01 15.64 33.30
N LYS A 446 -5.73 15.40 33.00
CA LYS A 446 -4.57 15.84 33.77
C LYS A 446 -3.42 16.16 32.80
N ILE A 447 -2.69 17.24 33.06
CA ILE A 447 -1.51 17.64 32.28
C ILE A 447 -0.40 18.14 33.21
N VAL A 448 0.86 17.82 32.88
CA VAL A 448 2.06 18.23 33.65
C VAL A 448 3.25 18.48 32.74
N ALA A 449 4.15 19.35 33.18
CA ALA A 449 5.43 19.59 32.51
C ALA A 449 6.58 18.91 33.26
N LEU A 450 7.25 17.98 32.56
CA LEU A 450 8.57 17.50 32.96
C LEU A 450 9.61 18.55 32.51
N THR A 451 10.47 18.99 33.43
CA THR A 451 11.45 20.03 33.13
C THR A 451 12.86 19.65 33.60
N PHE A 452 13.86 19.95 32.76
CA PHE A 452 15.24 19.52 32.96
C PHE A 452 16.20 20.72 32.97
N ASP A 453 17.01 20.85 34.02
CA ASP A 453 17.96 21.94 34.26
C ASP A 453 19.42 21.53 34.05
N ASP A 454 20.31 22.53 33.93
CA ASP A 454 21.76 22.45 33.69
C ASP A 454 22.21 21.79 32.37
N GLY A 455 21.28 21.26 31.57
CA GLY A 455 21.54 20.61 30.30
C GLY A 455 22.09 21.51 29.18
N PRO A 456 22.33 20.94 28.00
CA PRO A 456 22.30 19.49 27.71
C PRO A 456 23.57 18.74 28.14
N TYR A 457 23.50 17.41 28.14
CA TYR A 457 24.63 16.47 28.19
C TYR A 457 24.27 15.16 27.45
N THR A 458 24.96 14.87 26.33
CA THR A 458 24.53 13.88 25.32
C THR A 458 23.99 12.57 25.87
N ASP A 459 24.77 11.86 26.71
CA ASP A 459 24.45 10.49 27.12
C ASP A 459 23.16 10.41 27.96
N VAL A 460 22.78 11.51 28.62
CA VAL A 460 21.59 11.61 29.48
C VAL A 460 20.45 12.30 28.75
N THR A 461 20.67 13.43 28.07
CA THR A 461 19.64 14.13 27.28
C THR A 461 19.08 13.21 26.18
N MET A 462 19.92 12.45 25.48
CA MET A 462 19.45 11.52 24.45
C MET A 462 18.60 10.39 25.02
N ARG A 463 18.98 9.78 26.15
CA ARG A 463 18.15 8.73 26.82
C ARG A 463 16.79 9.24 27.27
N ILE A 464 16.72 10.50 27.71
CA ILE A 464 15.45 11.15 28.08
C ILE A 464 14.58 11.33 26.82
N LEU A 465 15.17 11.75 25.69
CA LEU A 465 14.45 11.84 24.41
C LEU A 465 14.03 10.46 23.88
N ASP A 466 14.90 9.45 23.93
CA ASP A 466 14.59 8.04 23.59
C ASP A 466 13.39 7.49 24.40
N THR A 467 13.20 7.98 25.63
CA THR A 467 12.08 7.61 26.49
C THR A 467 10.78 8.34 26.12
N LEU A 468 10.86 9.60 25.68
CA LEU A 468 9.70 10.44 25.37
C LEU A 468 9.10 10.13 23.98
N GLU A 469 9.96 9.87 23.00
CA GLU A 469 9.62 9.66 21.59
C GLU A 469 8.52 8.59 21.34
N PRO A 470 8.60 7.35 21.87
CA PRO A 470 7.59 6.31 21.59
C PRO A 470 6.20 6.58 22.20
N TYR A 471 6.04 7.66 22.97
CA TYR A 471 4.76 8.06 23.57
C TYR A 471 4.20 9.38 23.00
N GLY A 472 4.92 10.07 22.11
CA GLY A 472 4.55 11.43 21.70
C GLY A 472 4.55 12.43 22.86
N ALA A 473 5.43 12.24 23.85
CA ALA A 473 5.49 13.04 25.07
C ALA A 473 6.44 14.23 24.92
N HIS A 474 6.04 15.42 25.38
CA HIS A 474 6.92 16.60 25.39
C HIS A 474 7.49 16.93 26.78
N ALA A 475 8.58 17.69 26.78
CA ALA A 475 9.23 18.24 27.98
C ALA A 475 9.86 19.61 27.68
N THR A 476 10.27 20.34 28.73
CA THR A 476 11.02 21.61 28.60
C THR A 476 12.43 21.48 29.16
N PHE A 477 13.44 21.72 28.31
CA PHE A 477 14.86 21.67 28.67
C PHE A 477 15.41 23.09 28.87
N PHE A 478 15.73 23.46 30.11
CA PHE A 478 16.34 24.73 30.46
C PHE A 478 17.87 24.64 30.34
N VAL A 479 18.40 25.05 29.18
CA VAL A 479 19.81 24.83 28.81
C VAL A 479 20.73 26.01 29.16
N THR A 480 22.01 25.74 29.44
CA THR A 480 23.03 26.79 29.64
C THR A 480 23.66 27.21 28.31
N GLY A 481 23.77 28.51 28.06
CA GLY A 481 24.23 29.06 26.77
C GLY A 481 25.63 28.58 26.34
N ASP A 482 26.55 28.40 27.29
CA ASP A 482 27.91 27.90 27.08
C ASP A 482 27.99 26.41 26.69
N ARG A 483 26.88 25.67 26.79
CA ARG A 483 26.72 24.28 26.34
C ARG A 483 26.06 24.14 24.98
N VAL A 484 25.21 25.09 24.58
CA VAL A 484 24.37 25.03 23.36
C VAL A 484 25.16 24.57 22.13
N ASN A 485 26.25 25.25 21.81
CA ASN A 485 27.10 24.93 20.65
C ASN A 485 27.85 23.58 20.75
N ARG A 486 28.06 23.03 21.96
CA ARG A 486 28.79 21.76 22.16
C ARG A 486 27.90 20.55 21.93
N TYR A 487 26.60 20.70 22.20
CA TYR A 487 25.62 19.61 22.28
C TYR A 487 24.41 19.85 21.37
N LYS A 488 24.61 20.65 20.31
CA LYS A 488 23.60 21.07 19.33
C LYS A 488 22.66 19.95 18.87
N ASP A 489 23.17 18.72 18.70
CA ASP A 489 22.40 17.61 18.16
C ASP A 489 21.30 17.13 19.14
N CYS A 490 21.47 17.36 20.45
CA CYS A 490 20.42 17.12 21.46
C CYS A 490 19.32 18.20 21.38
N ILE A 491 19.72 19.46 21.17
CA ILE A 491 18.81 20.61 21.07
C ILE A 491 17.98 20.52 19.78
N ILE A 492 18.61 20.14 18.67
CA ILE A 492 17.93 19.89 17.38
C ILE A 492 16.95 18.72 17.52
N ARG A 493 17.36 17.57 18.10
CA ARG A 493 16.44 16.44 18.31
C ARG A 493 15.25 16.81 19.20
N ALA A 494 15.49 17.49 20.32
CA ALA A 494 14.42 17.94 21.21
C ALA A 494 13.42 18.85 20.47
N THR A 495 13.92 19.82 19.70
CA THR A 495 13.08 20.74 18.91
C THR A 495 12.25 20.00 17.87
N ASN A 496 12.86 19.05 17.13
CA ASN A 496 12.17 18.23 16.13
C ASN A 496 11.11 17.29 16.75
N MET A 497 11.26 16.93 18.03
CA MET A 497 10.30 16.15 18.81
C MET A 497 9.24 17.01 19.53
N GLY A 498 9.08 18.29 19.17
CA GLY A 498 8.09 19.18 19.81
C GLY A 498 8.43 19.62 21.24
N CYS A 499 9.59 19.23 21.78
CA CYS A 499 10.03 19.66 23.10
C CYS A 499 10.53 21.12 23.10
N GLU A 500 10.35 21.81 24.22
CA GLU A 500 10.66 23.23 24.36
C GLU A 500 12.08 23.44 24.89
N VAL A 501 12.82 24.35 24.26
CA VAL A 501 14.17 24.73 24.70
C VAL A 501 14.10 26.07 25.44
N GLY A 502 14.15 26.00 26.77
CA GLY A 502 14.15 27.13 27.69
C GLY A 502 15.55 27.65 28.03
N ASN A 503 15.61 28.85 28.60
CA ASN A 503 16.87 29.52 28.93
C ASN A 503 17.27 29.32 30.41
N HIS A 504 18.50 28.86 30.69
CA HIS A 504 19.05 28.71 32.05
C HIS A 504 20.32 29.56 32.29
N THR A 505 20.37 30.77 31.72
CA THR A 505 21.53 31.68 31.73
C THR A 505 22.74 31.18 30.93
N TRP A 506 23.70 32.06 30.66
CA TRP A 506 24.84 31.73 29.80
C TRP A 506 25.75 30.67 30.42
N ASN A 507 26.08 30.81 31.71
CA ASN A 507 27.04 29.95 32.39
C ASN A 507 26.61 29.60 33.83
N HIS A 508 25.32 29.35 34.03
CA HIS A 508 24.71 29.02 35.33
C HIS A 508 25.06 30.07 36.41
N THR A 509 24.85 31.36 36.09
CA THR A 509 25.12 32.47 37.02
C THR A 509 23.89 32.79 37.87
N THR A 510 24.07 32.91 39.20
CA THR A 510 22.98 33.36 40.10
C THR A 510 22.63 34.83 39.83
N LEU A 511 21.53 35.08 39.11
CA LEU A 511 21.14 36.40 38.62
C LEU A 511 20.95 37.47 39.72
N THR A 512 20.59 37.09 40.95
CA THR A 512 20.43 38.01 42.09
C THR A 512 21.74 38.62 42.62
N LYS A 513 22.91 38.20 42.09
CA LYS A 513 24.25 38.65 42.52
C LYS A 513 24.95 39.61 41.54
N ILE A 514 24.27 40.00 40.45
CA ILE A 514 24.83 40.80 39.35
C ILE A 514 23.95 42.02 39.02
N SER A 515 24.43 42.95 38.18
CA SER A 515 23.68 44.13 37.75
C SER A 515 22.61 43.80 36.70
N GLY A 516 21.65 44.71 36.48
CA GLY A 516 20.60 44.57 35.45
C GLY A 516 21.16 44.27 34.06
N ASP A 517 22.13 45.06 33.59
CA ASP A 517 22.82 44.85 32.31
C ASP A 517 23.45 43.45 32.20
N ALA A 518 23.97 42.92 33.31
CA ALA A 518 24.59 41.60 33.37
C ALA A 518 23.55 40.47 33.43
N VAL A 519 22.39 40.69 34.08
CA VAL A 519 21.22 39.79 33.97
C VAL A 519 20.78 39.74 32.51
N HIS A 520 20.53 40.90 31.90
CA HIS A 520 20.09 41.01 30.51
C HIS A 520 21.04 40.27 29.56
N LYS A 521 22.36 40.49 29.70
CA LYS A 521 23.37 39.78 28.89
C LYS A 521 23.38 38.26 29.12
N GLN A 522 23.26 37.80 30.36
CA GLN A 522 23.19 36.36 30.68
C GLN A 522 21.98 35.66 30.02
N ILE A 523 20.86 36.38 29.86
CA ILE A 523 19.69 35.85 29.13
C ILE A 523 19.93 35.93 27.62
N TRP A 524 20.23 37.10 27.08
CA TRP A 524 20.22 37.29 25.62
C TRP A 524 21.37 36.59 24.89
N ASP A 525 22.57 36.48 25.48
CA ASP A 525 23.64 35.62 24.92
C ASP A 525 23.16 34.16 24.73
N THR A 526 22.31 33.69 25.64
CA THR A 526 21.74 32.33 25.63
C THR A 526 20.57 32.21 24.66
N CYS A 527 19.71 33.22 24.59
CA CYS A 527 18.62 33.32 23.62
C CYS A 527 19.15 33.28 22.17
N ASP A 528 20.17 34.09 21.88
CA ASP A 528 20.79 34.19 20.56
C ASP A 528 21.45 32.86 20.15
N ALA A 529 22.10 32.17 21.09
CA ALA A 529 22.70 30.87 20.86
C ALA A 529 21.67 29.76 20.58
N ILE A 530 20.53 29.76 21.28
CA ILE A 530 19.43 28.80 21.04
C ILE A 530 18.75 29.10 19.70
N TYR A 531 18.46 30.37 19.41
CA TYR A 531 17.90 30.82 18.14
C TYR A 531 18.78 30.41 16.94
N ALA A 532 20.11 30.55 17.07
CA ALA A 532 21.07 30.16 16.03
C ALA A 532 21.10 28.64 15.71
N LEU A 533 20.47 27.78 16.51
CA LEU A 533 20.31 26.35 16.24
C LEU A 533 18.88 25.92 15.90
N THR A 534 17.88 26.62 16.44
CA THR A 534 16.46 26.20 16.41
C THR A 534 15.57 27.08 15.52
N GLY A 535 16.08 28.23 15.05
CA GLY A 535 15.28 29.25 14.37
C GLY A 535 14.27 29.97 15.26
N SER A 536 14.19 29.65 16.56
CA SER A 536 13.20 30.18 17.50
C SER A 536 13.84 30.67 18.79
N TYR A 537 13.38 31.82 19.29
CA TYR A 537 13.82 32.34 20.58
C TYR A 537 13.12 31.58 21.74
N PRO A 538 13.81 31.33 22.87
CA PRO A 538 13.20 30.75 24.06
C PRO A 538 12.01 31.58 24.55
N LYS A 539 10.83 30.95 24.69
CA LYS A 539 9.62 31.58 25.23
C LYS A 539 9.64 31.74 26.76
N VAL A 540 10.50 30.97 27.43
CA VAL A 540 10.58 30.85 28.89
C VAL A 540 12.02 30.73 29.38
N MET A 541 12.26 31.11 30.63
CA MET A 541 13.54 30.93 31.30
C MET A 541 13.36 30.39 32.73
N ARG A 542 14.38 29.76 33.30
CA ARG A 542 14.42 29.39 34.72
C ARG A 542 15.63 30.06 35.40
N PRO A 543 15.43 30.81 36.49
CA PRO A 543 16.55 31.42 37.20
C PRO A 543 17.29 30.38 38.03
N VAL A 544 18.62 30.36 37.89
CA VAL A 544 19.55 29.48 38.62
C VAL A 544 19.22 29.41 40.12
N GLY A 545 18.95 28.20 40.62
CA GLY A 545 18.56 27.96 42.01
C GLY A 545 17.28 28.69 42.43
N GLY A 546 16.33 28.87 41.51
CA GLY A 546 15.05 29.56 41.72
C GLY A 546 15.15 31.03 42.14
N SER A 547 16.33 31.63 42.00
CA SER A 547 16.66 32.88 42.70
C SER A 547 16.36 34.13 41.85
N TYR A 548 15.36 34.91 42.27
CA TYR A 548 14.98 36.18 41.64
C TYR A 548 14.83 37.32 42.66
N ASN A 549 14.85 38.57 42.17
CA ASN A 549 14.54 39.79 42.91
C ASN A 549 13.97 40.85 41.93
N ALA A 550 13.75 42.10 42.36
CA ALA A 550 13.27 43.17 41.49
C ALA A 550 14.17 43.38 40.26
N THR A 551 15.48 43.53 40.46
CA THR A 551 16.47 43.70 39.38
C THR A 551 16.45 42.54 38.37
N VAL A 552 16.29 41.30 38.82
CA VAL A 552 16.13 40.16 37.91
C VAL A 552 14.83 40.29 37.12
N SER A 553 13.71 40.53 37.82
CA SER A 553 12.36 40.64 37.21
C SER A 553 12.29 41.74 36.15
N GLU A 554 12.95 42.88 36.39
CA GLU A 554 13.00 44.03 35.49
C GLU A 554 13.89 43.82 34.25
N ASN A 555 14.89 42.93 34.31
CA ASN A 555 15.94 42.81 33.27
C ASN A 555 15.95 41.46 32.54
N VAL A 556 15.23 40.44 33.06
CA VAL A 556 15.22 39.08 32.51
C VAL A 556 14.50 38.98 31.15
N GLY A 557 13.50 39.81 30.89
CA GLY A 557 12.82 39.89 29.58
C GLY A 557 11.98 38.69 29.15
N LEU A 558 11.89 37.63 29.98
CA LEU A 558 11.11 36.40 29.75
C LEU A 558 10.31 36.02 31.02
N PRO A 559 9.27 35.17 30.94
CA PRO A 559 8.62 34.59 32.10
C PRO A 559 9.60 33.68 32.87
N MET A 560 9.58 33.74 34.20
CA MET A 560 10.46 32.94 35.06
C MET A 560 9.72 31.69 35.54
N ILE A 561 10.20 30.52 35.13
CA ILE A 561 9.57 29.23 35.41
C ILE A 561 10.29 28.55 36.58
N LEU A 562 9.56 28.34 37.66
CA LEU A 562 10.01 27.63 38.85
C LEU A 562 9.39 26.22 38.84
N TRP A 563 9.06 25.64 39.99
CA TRP A 563 8.54 24.27 40.08
C TRP A 563 7.62 24.07 41.27
N SER A 564 6.75 23.07 41.19
CA SER A 564 5.86 22.62 42.26
C SER A 564 6.30 21.31 42.90
N ILE A 565 7.18 20.56 42.24
CA ILE A 565 7.85 19.35 42.73
C ILE A 565 9.35 19.48 42.46
N ASP A 566 10.16 19.36 43.51
CA ASP A 566 11.62 19.32 43.44
C ASP A 566 12.06 17.87 43.68
N THR A 567 12.44 17.15 42.62
CA THR A 567 12.83 15.75 42.75
C THR A 567 14.11 15.53 43.56
N ASN A 568 14.87 16.61 43.85
CA ASN A 568 16.16 16.55 44.56
C ASN A 568 17.15 15.55 43.91
N ASP A 569 17.03 15.28 42.61
CA ASP A 569 17.92 14.39 41.85
C ASP A 569 19.38 14.88 41.88
N TRP A 570 19.54 16.21 41.76
CA TRP A 570 20.76 16.99 41.96
C TRP A 570 21.39 16.84 43.35
N LYS A 571 20.67 16.31 44.33
CA LYS A 571 21.13 16.06 45.71
C LYS A 571 21.33 14.58 46.03
N TYR A 572 20.42 13.70 45.63
CA TYR A 572 20.41 12.30 46.11
C TYR A 572 21.06 11.28 45.16
N ARG A 573 21.09 11.49 43.84
CA ARG A 573 21.56 10.50 42.84
C ARG A 573 20.96 9.10 43.03
N ASP A 574 19.65 9.04 43.26
CA ASP A 574 18.90 7.79 43.43
C ASP A 574 17.66 7.84 42.53
N SER A 575 17.60 6.97 41.52
CA SER A 575 16.49 6.93 40.57
C SER A 575 15.15 6.59 41.24
N GLN A 576 15.16 5.72 42.27
CA GLN A 576 13.95 5.35 42.99
C GLN A 576 13.45 6.49 43.89
N HIS A 577 14.36 7.32 44.41
CA HIS A 577 13.96 8.56 45.08
C HIS A 577 13.21 9.50 44.11
N VAL A 578 13.76 9.72 42.92
CA VAL A 578 13.15 10.59 41.89
C VAL A 578 11.78 10.05 41.43
N ILE A 579 11.69 8.74 41.14
CA ILE A 579 10.42 8.05 40.81
C ILE A 579 9.39 8.25 41.92
N ASN A 580 9.80 8.05 43.19
CA ASN A 580 8.90 8.18 44.33
C ASN A 580 8.44 9.64 44.54
N GLU A 581 9.33 10.61 44.41
CA GLU A 581 9.00 12.02 44.65
C GLU A 581 8.04 12.57 43.58
N VAL A 582 8.16 12.14 42.32
CA VAL A 582 7.18 12.47 41.28
C VAL A 582 5.86 11.72 41.52
N LEU A 583 5.87 10.39 41.48
CA LEU A 583 4.63 9.61 41.38
C LEU A 583 3.75 9.66 42.63
N ASN A 584 4.29 9.97 43.82
CA ASN A 584 3.48 10.15 45.04
C ASN A 584 2.89 11.56 45.19
N ASN A 585 3.44 12.59 44.52
CA ASN A 585 3.06 13.99 44.74
C ASN A 585 2.34 14.65 43.56
N VAL A 586 2.56 14.16 42.34
CA VAL A 586 2.10 14.75 41.07
C VAL A 586 0.61 15.03 41.01
N ARG A 587 0.27 16.24 40.51
CA ARG A 587 -1.11 16.70 40.27
C ARG A 587 -1.22 17.37 38.91
N ASP A 588 -2.46 17.54 38.47
CA ASP A 588 -2.78 18.34 37.29
C ASP A 588 -2.30 19.80 37.45
N GLY A 589 -1.61 20.34 36.44
CA GLY A 589 -1.01 21.67 36.44
C GLY A 589 0.42 21.76 37.00
N ASP A 590 1.06 20.63 37.32
CA ASP A 590 2.37 20.61 37.97
C ASP A 590 3.56 20.86 37.02
N ILE A 591 4.60 21.47 37.59
CA ILE A 591 5.90 21.67 36.97
C ILE A 591 6.93 20.91 37.82
N ILE A 592 7.60 19.93 37.23
CA ILE A 592 8.49 18.98 37.91
C ILE A 592 9.95 19.30 37.56
N LEU A 593 10.76 19.67 38.55
CA LEU A 593 12.20 19.92 38.39
C LEU A 593 13.01 18.62 38.46
N MET A 594 13.82 18.40 37.42
CA MET A 594 14.85 17.37 37.27
C MET A 594 16.06 18.00 36.54
N HIS A 595 17.16 17.25 36.35
CA HIS A 595 18.35 17.71 35.63
C HIS A 595 18.85 16.63 34.65
N ASP A 596 18.99 16.95 33.36
CA ASP A 596 19.44 16.01 32.31
C ASP A 596 20.98 15.84 32.29
N LEU A 597 21.61 15.90 33.47
CA LEU A 597 23.04 15.67 33.68
C LEU A 597 23.38 14.36 34.41
N TYR A 598 22.36 13.63 34.88
CA TYR A 598 22.56 12.49 35.76
C TYR A 598 21.90 11.22 35.19
N GLU A 599 22.68 10.15 35.06
CA GLU A 599 22.19 8.82 34.63
C GLU A 599 21.02 8.32 35.49
N THR A 600 21.00 8.68 36.78
CA THR A 600 19.90 8.37 37.71
C THR A 600 18.60 9.07 37.35
N THR A 601 18.67 10.23 36.71
CA THR A 601 17.51 11.00 36.26
C THR A 601 16.96 10.41 34.96
N ALA A 602 17.79 10.09 33.96
CA ALA A 602 17.34 9.34 32.78
C ALA A 602 16.69 7.99 33.17
N THR A 603 17.34 7.24 34.06
CA THR A 603 16.84 5.95 34.58
C THR A 603 15.53 6.11 35.40
N ALA A 604 15.28 7.28 35.97
CA ALA A 604 13.99 7.59 36.61
C ALA A 604 12.91 7.94 35.57
N VAL A 605 13.26 8.74 34.55
CA VAL A 605 12.38 9.13 33.44
C VAL A 605 11.87 7.91 32.67
N GLU A 606 12.73 6.90 32.45
CA GLU A 606 12.40 5.58 31.89
C GLU A 606 11.26 4.85 32.61
N THR A 607 10.99 5.20 33.88
CA THR A 607 9.85 4.68 34.66
C THR A 607 8.72 5.71 34.82
N ILE A 608 9.05 6.99 34.97
CA ILE A 608 8.08 8.07 35.24
C ILE A 608 7.18 8.33 34.02
N VAL A 609 7.73 8.37 32.81
CA VAL A 609 6.99 8.68 31.57
C VAL A 609 5.82 7.71 31.36
N PRO A 610 6.03 6.38 31.25
CA PRO A 610 4.92 5.44 31.10
C PRO A 610 3.96 5.47 32.30
N ALA A 611 4.47 5.54 33.54
CA ALA A 611 3.62 5.51 34.74
C ALA A 611 2.67 6.72 34.85
N LEU A 612 3.09 7.90 34.37
CA LEU A 612 2.21 9.08 34.29
C LEU A 612 1.15 8.93 33.19
N ILE A 613 1.54 8.39 32.03
CA ILE A 613 0.65 8.20 30.88
C ILE A 613 -0.41 7.13 31.18
N ASP A 614 -0.02 5.99 31.74
CA ASP A 614 -0.95 4.96 32.27
C ASP A 614 -1.89 5.52 33.36
N SER A 615 -1.43 6.53 34.10
CA SER A 615 -2.22 7.26 35.09
C SER A 615 -3.14 8.34 34.49
N GLY A 616 -3.17 8.50 33.17
CA GLY A 616 -4.00 9.46 32.45
C GLY A 616 -3.50 10.91 32.53
N TYR A 617 -2.19 11.12 32.53
CA TYR A 617 -1.55 12.42 32.31
C TYR A 617 -1.03 12.55 30.87
N THR A 618 -1.21 13.72 30.25
CA THR A 618 -0.39 14.12 29.09
C THR A 618 0.83 14.91 29.57
N LEU A 619 1.99 14.62 28.98
CA LEU A 619 3.26 15.26 29.27
C LEU A 619 3.54 16.33 28.23
N VAL A 620 3.68 17.58 28.67
CA VAL A 620 3.60 18.77 27.82
C VAL A 620 4.76 19.74 28.10
N THR A 621 5.06 20.63 27.15
CA THR A 621 5.95 21.78 27.38
C THR A 621 5.34 22.80 28.35
N ILE A 622 6.13 23.75 28.85
CA ILE A 622 5.61 24.83 29.72
C ILE A 622 4.71 25.78 28.94
N SER A 623 5.05 26.10 27.69
CA SER A 623 4.18 26.89 26.80
C SER A 623 2.80 26.22 26.61
N GLU A 624 2.76 24.93 26.27
CA GLU A 624 1.50 24.17 26.16
C GLU A 624 0.76 24.08 27.50
N LEU A 625 1.46 23.81 28.61
CA LEU A 625 0.87 23.73 29.93
C LEU A 625 0.18 25.05 30.32
N ALA A 626 0.79 26.19 30.00
CA ALA A 626 0.20 27.50 30.21
C ALA A 626 -1.04 27.72 29.32
N GLU A 627 -0.98 27.33 28.05
CA GLU A 627 -2.08 27.44 27.07
C GLU A 627 -3.32 26.63 27.49
N TYR A 628 -3.18 25.32 27.74
CA TYR A 628 -4.29 24.47 28.20
C TYR A 628 -4.91 24.95 29.53
N LYS A 629 -4.09 25.55 30.41
CA LYS A 629 -4.54 26.12 31.70
C LYS A 629 -5.03 27.57 31.59
N LYS A 630 -4.96 28.16 30.39
CA LYS A 630 -5.37 29.54 30.08
C LYS A 630 -4.63 30.57 30.96
N VAL A 631 -3.37 30.27 31.30
CA VAL A 631 -2.46 31.12 32.07
C VAL A 631 -1.65 32.01 31.12
N GLN A 632 -1.96 33.31 31.08
CA GLN A 632 -1.12 34.27 30.37
C GLN A 632 0.22 34.45 31.12
N MET A 633 1.32 34.01 30.51
CA MET A 633 2.66 34.20 31.05
C MET A 633 3.17 35.61 30.77
N GLU A 634 3.71 36.28 31.80
CA GLU A 634 4.22 37.64 31.73
C GLU A 634 5.73 37.69 32.02
N ASN A 635 6.45 38.52 31.27
CA ASN A 635 7.88 38.71 31.44
C ASN A 635 8.21 39.21 32.86
N GLY A 636 9.23 38.60 33.48
CA GLY A 636 9.64 38.96 34.84
C GLY A 636 8.74 38.46 35.96
N LYS A 637 7.65 37.70 35.68
CA LYS A 637 6.85 37.05 36.72
C LYS A 637 7.30 35.60 36.98
N PRO A 638 7.32 35.13 38.25
CA PRO A 638 7.61 33.76 38.62
C PRO A 638 6.37 32.85 38.59
N TYR A 639 6.46 31.68 37.97
CA TYR A 639 5.41 30.68 37.88
C TYR A 639 5.87 29.34 38.49
N PHE A 640 5.24 28.89 39.57
CA PHE A 640 5.60 27.63 40.25
C PHE A 640 4.78 26.42 39.76
N SER A 641 3.57 26.66 39.27
CA SER A 641 2.65 25.66 38.70
C SER A 641 1.62 26.39 37.85
N MET A 642 1.00 25.70 36.89
CA MET A 642 -0.16 26.18 36.14
C MET A 642 -1.49 25.64 36.71
N ARG A 643 -1.52 25.36 38.02
CA ARG A 643 -2.75 25.10 38.79
C ARG A 643 -3.58 26.40 38.86
N GLY A 644 -4.89 26.30 38.63
CA GLY A 644 -5.86 27.39 38.82
C GLY A 644 -6.32 27.59 40.26
#